data_AF-A0A497M940-F1
#
_entry.id   AF-A0A497M940-F1
#
_cell.length_a   1.000
_cell.length_b   1.000
_cell.length_c   1.000
_cell.angle_alpha   90.00
_cell.angle_beta   90.00
_cell.angle_gamma   90.00
#
_symmetry.space_group_name_H-M   'P 1'
#
loop_
_entity.id
_entity.type
_entity.pdbx_description
1 polymer ?
#
loop_
_entity_poly.entity_id
_entity_poly.type
_entity_poly.pdbx_seq_one_letter_code
_entity_poly.pdbx_strand_id
1 'polypeptide(L)'
;MVAKCKSSLVEKLLKMLKEEYDRIAGYRTSLSWRFFQGRVAGAYSIDFDDSSWSEVKLPMRVDLRKGEAWLRCRITVPEDVVGIAVEGSIAKLFSFVMTTGAEVYVDGRLVLSADYWTELRGPRIVLGENVKPGETHVVALKLYPGIEPIGIPAFNVVYSNVEDVLLEIDAFIEELKMAMLLPGGAEAVEKVAEEFNLEVFHGKPSELLAEIEKARAKLSHLSGEAKKFRVHLVGHAHIDMNWLWPWRDTVETIRSTFKTMLDLMDRYPMFHFSQSQAAAYRVAEEEFPEVFRRIRSRVESGNWEVTAGTWVEADLNMGGDEALVRQFLHGKRYSSEKLGVDVQVCWEPDTFGHPLTMPQIVRKAGMKYYYFMRCGRGYPIFWWESPEGSRILAFNSVYNNFIYPRTVCEIARRVYERHGLKTSMFVYGVGDHGGGPTIDDIEVALKIMDKPLLPTIVFSSAHRFFQEVEEEISSGRGRVPVVKGELNFTFDGCYTTHADVKRYNRLCERMLVDAERLSTLVGVYPRDTLREAWRKALFNQFHDILCGSGIHEIYGYSKTLAEDALRCAKEVIGESMETLASQIGFKEGEGVPVLVFNTLPWPRRDVVRVRLPSHLIPAKLVAVSPGGEAVPVQVCGDELVFIADTPSLGYTTYYIREGECESGNVARDEYTLENEYFTLSVDRKTGTIRMLYDKRAGKQVFNRLRYEATRPQESHLFQVLHEAPHPMSAWIIGEITGVENLVKPEEVSLVENGPVRARIRVVYKYRRSRICSDITMYRGVPRIEFHTSIEWMEFSNEAVDAPMLKVSFTPILNTTGKAVFEVPFGYAERPGDGSEVPALRWVDLSDGEYGLTVLNDSKYGFDVSGNTVRITLLRTSYSPDPNPDQGSHKVLYAIYPHTGDWRSALSFRRGYELNHPLEAMPILKPSQVRGGRPDSMSFLEAEPENVVVTCLKKAEDSEDTILRLYEAMGRETEATLRFGFDVKEAQEVDLTEKPIGEKLTVEDGRLTIKLKPLEIKTLKLKTS
;
A
#
# COMPACT_ATOMS: atom_id res chain seq x y z
N MET A 1 -11.58 17.72 34.13
CA MET A 1 -12.59 18.59 34.74
C MET A 1 -12.90 19.70 33.75
N VAL A 2 -13.99 19.57 33.00
CA VAL A 2 -14.57 20.67 32.22
C VAL A 2 -15.96 20.84 32.80
N ALA A 3 -16.16 21.87 33.61
CA ALA A 3 -17.49 22.27 34.03
C ALA A 3 -18.26 22.64 32.76
N LYS A 4 -19.33 21.89 32.45
CA LYS A 4 -20.32 22.28 31.44
C LYS A 4 -21.00 23.57 31.95
N CYS A 5 -20.40 24.73 31.75
CA CYS A 5 -21.14 25.97 31.74
C CYS A 5 -21.90 26.01 30.41
N LYS A 6 -23.05 25.32 30.35
CA LYS A 6 -24.01 25.45 29.24
C LYS A 6 -24.96 26.57 29.59
N SER A 7 -24.46 27.81 29.52
CA SER A 7 -25.34 28.98 29.54
C SER A 7 -26.18 28.98 28.28
N SER A 8 -27.50 29.04 28.41
CA SER A 8 -28.43 29.04 27.27
C SER A 8 -28.22 30.23 26.33
N LEU A 9 -27.62 31.32 26.84
CA LEU A 9 -27.34 32.55 26.09
C LEU A 9 -26.16 32.38 25.12
N VAL A 10 -25.08 31.73 25.54
CA VAL A 10 -23.91 31.48 24.67
C VAL A 10 -24.27 30.51 23.55
N GLU A 11 -25.01 29.43 23.85
CA GLU A 11 -25.51 28.50 22.83
C GLU A 11 -26.45 29.23 21.84
N LYS A 12 -27.29 30.15 22.32
CA LYS A 12 -28.16 30.98 21.47
C LYS A 12 -27.35 31.90 20.54
N LEU A 13 -26.36 32.63 21.06
CA LEU A 13 -25.52 33.52 20.25
C LEU A 13 -24.77 32.75 19.16
N LEU A 14 -24.10 31.65 19.51
CA LEU A 14 -23.39 30.81 18.54
C LEU A 14 -24.33 30.28 17.46
N LYS A 15 -25.56 29.90 17.83
CA LYS A 15 -26.58 29.47 16.88
C LYS A 15 -26.98 30.60 15.93
N MET A 16 -27.25 31.80 16.43
CA MET A 16 -27.63 32.95 15.59
C MET A 16 -26.49 33.38 14.65
N LEU A 17 -25.24 33.39 15.11
CA LEU A 17 -24.06 33.64 14.25
C LEU A 17 -23.94 32.59 13.13
N LYS A 18 -24.19 31.32 13.45
CA LYS A 18 -24.14 30.24 12.46
C LYS A 18 -25.28 30.34 11.45
N GLU A 19 -26.49 30.63 11.91
CA GLU A 19 -27.66 30.85 11.04
C GLU A 19 -27.42 32.04 10.10
N GLU A 20 -26.81 33.12 10.60
CA GLU A 20 -26.45 34.28 9.80
C GLU A 20 -25.36 33.99 8.76
N TYR A 21 -24.31 33.26 9.16
CA TYR A 21 -23.31 32.74 8.23
C TYR A 21 -23.97 31.93 7.11
N ASP A 22 -24.86 30.99 7.46
CA ASP A 22 -25.52 30.11 6.49
C ASP A 22 -26.47 30.89 5.57
N ARG A 23 -27.15 31.92 6.11
CA ARG A 23 -28.00 32.83 5.35
C ARG A 23 -27.21 33.62 4.31
N ILE A 24 -26.07 34.20 4.71
CA ILE A 24 -25.20 34.95 3.80
C ILE A 24 -24.60 33.99 2.77
N ALA A 25 -24.04 32.85 3.18
CA ALA A 25 -23.37 31.88 2.30
C ALA A 25 -24.31 31.19 1.29
N GLY A 26 -25.63 31.28 1.49
CA GLY A 26 -26.63 30.67 0.62
C GLY A 26 -26.59 31.15 -0.84
N TYR A 27 -25.99 32.31 -1.13
CA TYR A 27 -25.87 32.83 -2.50
C TYR A 27 -25.02 31.94 -3.42
N ARG A 28 -24.06 31.19 -2.85
CA ARG A 28 -23.04 30.43 -3.59
C ARG A 28 -23.64 29.41 -4.56
N THR A 29 -24.80 28.84 -4.25
CA THR A 29 -25.40 27.70 -4.96
C THR A 29 -26.52 28.09 -5.94
N SER A 30 -26.59 29.35 -6.36
CA SER A 30 -27.71 29.90 -7.15
C SER A 30 -27.62 29.73 -8.67
N LEU A 31 -26.67 28.94 -9.18
CA LEU A 31 -26.44 28.81 -10.62
C LEU A 31 -27.45 27.89 -11.32
N SER A 32 -27.98 28.36 -12.45
CA SER A 32 -28.71 27.54 -13.42
C SER A 32 -27.80 27.15 -14.58
N TRP A 33 -27.73 25.85 -14.87
CA TRP A 33 -26.86 25.28 -15.91
C TRP A 33 -27.69 24.77 -17.08
N ARG A 34 -27.20 24.99 -18.29
CA ARG A 34 -27.70 24.37 -19.52
C ARG A 34 -26.77 23.23 -19.92
N PHE A 35 -27.33 22.09 -20.28
CA PHE A 35 -26.60 20.86 -20.59
C PHE A 35 -26.93 20.33 -21.98
N PHE A 36 -25.89 19.90 -22.69
CA PHE A 36 -26.02 19.19 -23.95
C PHE A 36 -25.00 18.05 -24.04
N GLN A 37 -25.44 16.88 -24.49
CA GLN A 37 -24.57 15.72 -24.73
C GLN A 37 -24.43 15.52 -26.25
N GLY A 38 -23.20 15.65 -26.75
CA GLY A 38 -22.87 15.51 -28.17
C GLY A 38 -21.92 16.60 -28.66
N ARG A 39 -21.49 16.47 -29.92
CA ARG A 39 -20.55 17.41 -30.54
C ARG A 39 -21.22 18.70 -30.95
N VAL A 40 -20.68 19.82 -30.47
CA VAL A 40 -21.15 21.18 -30.82
C VAL A 40 -19.96 22.08 -31.08
N ALA A 41 -19.90 22.68 -32.27
CA ALA A 41 -18.87 23.67 -32.59
C ALA A 41 -19.25 25.06 -32.05
N GLY A 42 -18.26 25.79 -31.52
CA GLY A 42 -18.45 27.17 -31.06
C GLY A 42 -19.20 27.32 -29.74
N ALA A 43 -19.51 26.23 -29.04
CA ALA A 43 -20.22 26.23 -27.75
C ALA A 43 -19.43 26.91 -26.61
N TYR A 44 -18.19 27.32 -26.82
CA TYR A 44 -17.44 28.18 -25.90
C TYR A 44 -17.75 29.68 -26.09
N SER A 45 -18.32 30.09 -27.22
CA SER A 45 -18.57 31.50 -27.54
C SER A 45 -19.60 32.14 -26.60
N ILE A 46 -19.44 33.44 -26.35
CA ILE A 46 -20.36 34.25 -25.53
C ILE A 46 -21.76 34.26 -26.15
N ASP A 47 -21.83 34.43 -27.48
CA ASP A 47 -23.08 34.60 -28.23
C ASP A 47 -23.68 33.28 -28.74
N PHE A 48 -23.18 32.14 -28.27
CA PHE A 48 -23.71 30.83 -28.67
C PHE A 48 -25.15 30.65 -28.15
N ASP A 49 -26.06 30.28 -29.04
CA ASP A 49 -27.47 30.01 -28.72
C ASP A 49 -27.64 28.59 -28.14
N ASP A 50 -27.71 28.52 -26.82
CA ASP A 50 -27.99 27.31 -26.05
C ASP A 50 -29.47 27.21 -25.60
N SER A 51 -30.40 27.98 -26.22
CA SER A 51 -31.82 27.96 -25.83
C SER A 51 -32.51 26.61 -26.02
N SER A 52 -31.97 25.75 -26.88
CA SER A 52 -32.45 24.37 -27.09
C SER A 52 -31.87 23.35 -26.11
N TRP A 53 -30.91 23.74 -25.26
CA TRP A 53 -30.26 22.84 -24.31
C TRP A 53 -31.13 22.64 -23.06
N SER A 54 -30.98 21.48 -22.43
CA SER A 54 -31.76 21.13 -21.23
C SER A 54 -31.25 21.91 -20.02
N GLU A 55 -32.15 22.52 -19.25
CA GLU A 55 -31.80 23.10 -17.96
C GLU A 55 -31.58 21.98 -16.92
N VAL A 56 -30.46 22.04 -16.19
CA VAL A 56 -30.06 21.07 -15.19
C VAL A 56 -29.60 21.75 -13.90
N LYS A 57 -29.65 21.01 -12.80
CA LYS A 57 -29.03 21.40 -11.53
C LYS A 57 -27.83 20.51 -11.26
N LEU A 58 -26.79 21.10 -10.69
CA LEU A 58 -25.60 20.38 -10.22
C LEU A 58 -25.67 20.22 -8.68
N PRO A 59 -25.13 19.13 -8.11
CA PRO A 59 -24.39 18.06 -8.80
C PRO A 59 -25.30 17.13 -9.62
N MET A 60 -24.74 16.50 -10.66
CA MET A 60 -25.45 15.52 -11.49
C MET A 60 -24.52 14.37 -11.91
N ARG A 61 -25.07 13.25 -12.40
CA ARG A 61 -24.27 12.22 -13.08
C ARG A 61 -24.41 12.33 -14.59
N VAL A 62 -23.32 12.12 -15.31
CA VAL A 62 -23.27 12.13 -16.77
C VAL A 62 -22.55 10.88 -17.27
N ASP A 63 -23.13 10.25 -18.28
CA ASP A 63 -22.56 9.07 -18.94
C ASP A 63 -21.72 9.50 -20.15
N LEU A 64 -20.42 9.76 -19.92
CA LEU A 64 -19.48 10.23 -20.93
C LEU A 64 -19.10 9.19 -21.99
N ARG A 65 -19.58 7.94 -21.84
CA ARG A 65 -19.48 6.92 -22.91
C ARG A 65 -20.33 7.30 -24.12
N LYS A 66 -21.34 8.17 -23.92
CA LYS A 66 -22.21 8.70 -24.98
C LYS A 66 -21.56 9.83 -25.80
N GLY A 67 -20.32 10.19 -25.48
CA GLY A 67 -19.54 11.21 -26.18
C GLY A 67 -19.18 12.39 -25.30
N GLU A 68 -18.74 13.48 -25.92
CA GLU A 68 -18.47 14.74 -25.21
C GLU A 68 -19.76 15.36 -24.68
N ALA A 69 -19.65 16.14 -23.60
CA ALA A 69 -20.76 16.89 -23.04
C ALA A 69 -20.38 18.34 -22.83
N TRP A 70 -21.39 19.21 -22.85
CA TRP A 70 -21.24 20.63 -22.62
C TRP A 70 -22.16 21.10 -21.51
N LEU A 71 -21.64 21.97 -20.65
CA LEU A 71 -22.37 22.72 -19.66
C LEU A 71 -22.15 24.21 -19.89
N ARG A 72 -23.21 25.01 -19.87
CA ARG A 72 -23.14 26.46 -20.01
C ARG A 72 -23.94 27.15 -18.93
N CYS A 73 -23.39 28.22 -18.38
CA CYS A 73 -24.05 29.05 -17.38
C CYS A 73 -23.79 30.53 -17.68
N ARG A 74 -24.82 31.35 -17.52
CA ARG A 74 -24.71 32.81 -17.54
C ARG A 74 -24.84 33.32 -16.12
N ILE A 75 -23.83 34.08 -15.70
CA ILE A 75 -23.71 34.60 -14.34
C ILE A 75 -23.81 36.11 -14.42
N THR A 76 -24.80 36.69 -13.75
CA THR A 76 -24.94 38.14 -13.63
C THR A 76 -24.55 38.56 -12.22
N VAL A 77 -23.65 39.52 -12.13
CA VAL A 77 -23.15 40.08 -10.86
C VAL A 77 -24.30 40.86 -10.20
N PRO A 78 -24.73 40.50 -8.97
CA PRO A 78 -25.82 41.18 -8.29
C PRO A 78 -25.40 42.60 -7.84
N GLU A 79 -26.33 43.40 -7.31
CA GLU A 79 -25.98 44.66 -6.64
C GLU A 79 -25.33 44.40 -5.27
N ASP A 80 -25.97 43.52 -4.50
CA ASP A 80 -25.51 43.09 -3.19
C ASP A 80 -25.88 41.61 -2.95
N VAL A 81 -25.18 41.01 -1.99
CA VAL A 81 -25.60 39.74 -1.38
C VAL A 81 -25.99 40.06 0.05
N VAL A 82 -27.30 39.99 0.33
CA VAL A 82 -27.80 40.10 1.71
C VAL A 82 -27.39 41.43 2.37
N GLY A 83 -27.37 42.52 1.59
CA GLY A 83 -26.96 43.85 2.03
C GLY A 83 -25.45 44.11 1.99
N ILE A 84 -24.63 43.18 1.48
CA ILE A 84 -23.18 43.33 1.28
C ILE A 84 -22.92 43.67 -0.18
N ALA A 85 -22.40 44.87 -0.45
CA ALA A 85 -22.08 45.31 -1.80
C ALA A 85 -21.02 44.38 -2.45
N VAL A 86 -21.33 43.86 -3.63
CA VAL A 86 -20.38 43.03 -4.40
C VAL A 86 -19.48 43.87 -5.32
N GLU A 87 -19.82 45.13 -5.56
CA GLU A 87 -19.02 46.04 -6.37
C GLU A 87 -17.57 46.06 -5.89
N GLY A 88 -16.65 45.94 -6.85
CA GLY A 88 -15.22 45.89 -6.60
C GLY A 88 -14.68 44.56 -6.08
N SER A 89 -15.54 43.55 -5.93
CA SER A 89 -15.08 42.19 -5.60
C SER A 89 -14.30 41.56 -6.75
N ILE A 90 -13.48 40.56 -6.41
CA ILE A 90 -13.09 39.52 -7.36
C ILE A 90 -14.22 38.49 -7.37
N ALA A 91 -14.81 38.26 -8.54
CA ALA A 91 -15.79 37.19 -8.76
C ALA A 91 -15.06 35.94 -9.25
N LYS A 92 -15.26 34.81 -8.57
CA LYS A 92 -14.61 33.54 -8.91
C LYS A 92 -15.62 32.41 -9.03
N LEU A 93 -15.32 31.47 -9.90
CA LEU A 93 -15.98 30.18 -9.95
C LEU A 93 -15.18 29.17 -9.13
N PHE A 94 -15.86 28.42 -8.28
CA PHE A 94 -15.28 27.40 -7.42
C PHE A 94 -16.05 26.09 -7.58
N SER A 95 -15.33 24.97 -7.66
CA SER A 95 -15.92 23.63 -7.63
C SER A 95 -14.90 22.61 -7.12
N PHE A 96 -15.37 21.38 -6.91
CA PHE A 96 -14.54 20.24 -6.58
C PHE A 96 -14.06 19.56 -7.86
N VAL A 97 -13.18 18.57 -7.69
CA VAL A 97 -12.60 17.82 -8.78
C VAL A 97 -13.62 17.11 -9.68
N MET A 98 -13.29 16.99 -10.97
CA MET A 98 -13.97 16.08 -11.90
C MET A 98 -13.00 14.98 -12.35
N THR A 99 -13.43 13.72 -12.25
CA THR A 99 -12.68 12.52 -12.62
C THR A 99 -12.65 12.30 -14.15
N THR A 100 -12.52 13.39 -14.91
CA THR A 100 -12.44 13.40 -16.37
C THR A 100 -11.66 14.62 -16.84
N GLY A 101 -11.15 14.57 -18.06
CA GLY A 101 -10.62 15.73 -18.74
C GLY A 101 -11.72 16.71 -19.16
N ALA A 102 -11.42 17.99 -19.04
CA ALA A 102 -12.31 19.07 -19.40
C ALA A 102 -11.57 20.34 -19.81
N GLU A 103 -12.27 21.15 -20.58
CA GLU A 103 -11.91 22.54 -20.87
C GLU A 103 -12.93 23.45 -20.18
N VAL A 104 -12.44 24.48 -19.48
CA VAL A 104 -13.28 25.54 -18.91
C VAL A 104 -13.01 26.84 -19.63
N TYR A 105 -14.08 27.47 -20.11
CA TYR A 105 -14.07 28.74 -20.80
C TYR A 105 -14.82 29.80 -19.99
N VAL A 106 -14.24 30.99 -19.91
CA VAL A 106 -14.87 32.19 -19.35
C VAL A 106 -14.86 33.28 -20.42
N ASP A 107 -16.05 33.78 -20.77
CA ASP A 107 -16.23 34.80 -21.80
C ASP A 107 -15.53 34.46 -23.13
N GLY A 108 -15.65 33.19 -23.53
CA GLY A 108 -15.05 32.66 -24.75
C GLY A 108 -13.54 32.37 -24.69
N ARG A 109 -12.88 32.65 -23.56
CA ARG A 109 -11.44 32.39 -23.35
C ARG A 109 -11.26 31.08 -22.60
N LEU A 110 -10.37 30.21 -23.10
CA LEU A 110 -9.96 29.00 -22.39
C LEU A 110 -9.14 29.40 -21.16
N VAL A 111 -9.62 29.03 -19.96
CA VAL A 111 -8.96 29.36 -18.67
C VAL A 111 -8.40 28.12 -17.96
N LEU A 112 -8.92 26.94 -18.28
CA LEU A 112 -8.42 25.66 -17.77
C LEU A 112 -8.56 24.60 -18.87
N SER A 113 -7.54 23.74 -19.01
CA SER A 113 -7.60 22.55 -19.83
C SER A 113 -6.91 21.43 -19.08
N ALA A 114 -7.57 20.28 -18.96
CA ALA A 114 -7.02 19.06 -18.39
C ALA A 114 -7.47 17.86 -19.23
N ASP A 115 -6.57 16.92 -19.46
CA ASP A 115 -6.83 15.80 -20.37
C ASP A 115 -7.49 14.59 -19.67
N TYR A 116 -7.17 14.37 -18.39
CA TYR A 116 -7.60 13.18 -17.64
C TYR A 116 -8.34 13.50 -16.34
N TRP A 117 -7.87 14.51 -15.61
CA TRP A 117 -8.37 14.87 -14.28
C TRP A 117 -8.45 16.39 -14.13
N THR A 118 -9.67 16.90 -13.96
CA THR A 118 -9.90 18.35 -13.92
C THR A 118 -9.99 18.83 -12.49
N GLU A 119 -8.89 19.40 -12.01
CA GLU A 119 -8.81 20.04 -10.71
C GLU A 119 -9.33 21.49 -10.76
N LEU A 120 -10.37 21.80 -9.98
CA LEU A 120 -11.10 23.08 -10.03
C LEU A 120 -10.85 24.00 -8.83
N ARG A 121 -10.15 23.52 -7.79
CA ARG A 121 -9.71 24.31 -6.63
C ARG A 121 -8.44 25.11 -6.93
N GLY A 122 -7.42 24.45 -7.49
CA GLY A 122 -6.08 25.02 -7.70
C GLY A 122 -5.99 26.23 -8.66
N PRO A 123 -6.61 26.19 -9.85
CA PRO A 123 -6.39 27.19 -10.90
C PRO A 123 -6.92 28.61 -10.63
N ARG A 124 -7.75 28.82 -9.59
CA ARG A 124 -8.45 30.09 -9.28
C ARG A 124 -9.17 30.66 -10.52
N ILE A 125 -10.30 30.06 -10.90
CA ILE A 125 -11.08 30.49 -12.08
C ILE A 125 -11.74 31.85 -11.80
N VAL A 126 -11.11 32.93 -12.29
CA VAL A 126 -11.61 34.31 -12.14
C VAL A 126 -12.60 34.63 -13.26
N LEU A 127 -13.78 35.11 -12.88
CA LEU A 127 -14.80 35.61 -13.81
C LEU A 127 -14.54 37.08 -14.16
N GLY A 128 -14.25 37.89 -13.14
CA GLY A 128 -13.90 39.30 -13.29
C GLY A 128 -13.15 39.82 -12.06
N GLU A 129 -12.24 40.77 -12.30
CA GLU A 129 -11.58 41.54 -11.26
C GLU A 129 -12.29 42.90 -11.12
N ASN A 130 -12.59 43.30 -9.87
CA ASN A 130 -13.28 44.56 -9.59
C ASN A 130 -14.64 44.66 -10.33
N VAL A 131 -15.48 43.65 -10.13
CA VAL A 131 -16.76 43.49 -10.85
C VAL A 131 -17.76 44.60 -10.54
N LYS A 132 -18.64 44.87 -11.50
CA LYS A 132 -19.73 45.85 -11.34
C LYS A 132 -21.11 45.18 -11.32
N PRO A 133 -22.08 45.71 -10.56
CA PRO A 133 -23.46 45.23 -10.64
C PRO A 133 -24.00 45.22 -12.08
N GLY A 134 -24.68 44.14 -12.45
CA GLY A 134 -25.22 43.91 -13.79
C GLY A 134 -24.23 43.40 -14.83
N GLU A 135 -22.93 43.36 -14.52
CA GLU A 135 -21.93 42.69 -15.36
C GLU A 135 -22.31 41.21 -15.53
N THR A 136 -22.13 40.68 -16.73
CA THR A 136 -22.53 39.32 -17.06
C THR A 136 -21.38 38.54 -17.66
N HIS A 137 -21.13 37.36 -17.11
CA HIS A 137 -20.12 36.43 -17.58
C HIS A 137 -20.77 35.15 -18.12
N VAL A 138 -20.17 34.55 -19.14
CA VAL A 138 -20.58 33.26 -19.69
C VAL A 138 -19.49 32.24 -19.38
N VAL A 139 -19.87 31.19 -18.66
CA VAL A 139 -19.02 30.04 -18.38
C VAL A 139 -19.48 28.88 -19.25
N ALA A 140 -18.55 28.26 -19.98
CA ALA A 140 -18.78 27.03 -20.71
C ALA A 140 -17.78 25.96 -20.28
N LEU A 141 -18.25 24.76 -19.98
CA LEU A 141 -17.43 23.59 -19.73
C LEU A 141 -17.65 22.58 -20.84
N LYS A 142 -16.55 22.06 -21.39
CA LYS A 142 -16.55 20.93 -22.30
C LYS A 142 -15.92 19.75 -21.58
N LEU A 143 -16.68 18.67 -21.45
CA LEU A 143 -16.22 17.40 -20.89
C LEU A 143 -15.83 16.46 -22.02
N TYR A 144 -14.66 15.85 -21.92
CA TYR A 144 -14.22 14.88 -22.91
C TYR A 144 -15.00 13.56 -22.79
N PRO A 145 -15.11 12.77 -23.88
CA PRO A 145 -15.63 11.42 -23.80
C PRO A 145 -14.84 10.59 -22.77
N GLY A 146 -15.53 9.72 -22.05
CA GLY A 146 -14.95 8.92 -20.97
C GLY A 146 -15.33 7.44 -21.06
N ILE A 147 -14.75 6.63 -20.19
CA ILE A 147 -14.95 5.18 -20.15
C ILE A 147 -16.06 4.75 -19.17
N GLU A 148 -16.47 5.63 -18.26
CA GLU A 148 -17.51 5.38 -17.26
C GLU A 148 -18.37 6.62 -16.99
N PRO A 149 -19.55 6.47 -16.34
CA PRO A 149 -20.34 7.60 -15.86
C PRO A 149 -19.69 8.30 -14.68
N ILE A 150 -19.53 9.62 -14.80
CA ILE A 150 -18.90 10.45 -13.77
C ILE A 150 -19.93 11.26 -12.99
N GLY A 151 -19.54 11.72 -11.81
CA GLY A 151 -20.24 12.79 -11.09
C GLY A 151 -19.69 14.16 -11.52
N ILE A 152 -20.59 15.09 -11.84
CA ILE A 152 -20.26 16.51 -12.00
C ILE A 152 -20.60 17.20 -10.67
N PRO A 153 -19.62 17.82 -10.00
CA PRO A 153 -19.83 18.50 -8.74
C PRO A 153 -20.66 19.78 -8.89
N ALA A 154 -21.13 20.32 -7.77
CA ALA A 154 -21.72 21.65 -7.76
C ALA A 154 -20.67 22.72 -8.05
N PHE A 155 -21.07 23.75 -8.79
CA PHE A 155 -20.25 24.94 -9.04
C PHE A 155 -20.83 26.11 -8.26
N ASN A 156 -19.96 26.85 -7.59
CA ASN A 156 -20.30 28.00 -6.78
C ASN A 156 -19.65 29.25 -7.36
N VAL A 157 -20.37 30.38 -7.28
CA VAL A 157 -19.76 31.70 -7.49
C VAL A 157 -19.51 32.34 -6.14
N VAL A 158 -18.32 32.89 -5.97
CA VAL A 158 -17.92 33.62 -4.76
C VAL A 158 -17.48 35.04 -5.10
N TYR A 159 -17.84 35.98 -4.23
CA TYR A 159 -17.44 37.39 -4.32
C TYR A 159 -16.57 37.76 -3.11
N SER A 160 -15.35 38.25 -3.34
CA SER A 160 -14.38 38.49 -2.27
C SER A 160 -14.90 39.33 -1.10
N ASN A 161 -15.69 40.39 -1.35
CA ASN A 161 -16.23 41.22 -0.26
C ASN A 161 -17.20 40.43 0.65
N VAL A 162 -18.00 39.54 0.07
CA VAL A 162 -18.95 38.69 0.83
C VAL A 162 -18.19 37.61 1.60
N GLU A 163 -17.18 37.02 0.98
CA GLU A 163 -16.31 36.01 1.61
C GLU A 163 -15.52 36.58 2.80
N ASP A 164 -15.14 37.86 2.75
CA ASP A 164 -14.52 38.55 3.88
C ASP A 164 -15.47 38.67 5.08
N VAL A 165 -16.73 39.03 4.85
CA VAL A 165 -17.75 39.06 5.92
C VAL A 165 -17.99 37.67 6.51
N LEU A 166 -18.09 36.65 5.66
CA LEU A 166 -18.25 35.27 6.10
C LEU A 166 -17.05 34.78 6.93
N LEU A 167 -15.84 35.17 6.54
CA LEU A 167 -14.62 34.85 7.29
C LEU A 167 -14.61 35.54 8.66
N GLU A 168 -15.04 36.80 8.77
CA GLU A 168 -15.15 37.48 10.08
C GLU A 168 -16.15 36.82 11.02
N ILE A 169 -17.32 36.44 10.51
CA ILE A 169 -18.35 35.75 11.32
C ILE A 169 -17.80 34.37 11.76
N ASP A 170 -17.20 33.62 10.85
CA ASP A 170 -16.61 32.30 11.17
C ASP A 170 -15.47 32.42 12.19
N ALA A 171 -14.58 33.40 11.99
CA ALA A 171 -13.51 33.69 12.93
C ALA A 171 -14.07 34.02 14.31
N PHE A 172 -15.06 34.90 14.42
CA PHE A 172 -15.64 35.26 15.72
C PHE A 172 -16.32 34.08 16.42
N ILE A 173 -17.02 33.22 15.68
CA ILE A 173 -17.57 31.97 16.23
C ILE A 173 -16.46 31.13 16.87
N GLU A 174 -15.33 30.98 16.19
CA GLU A 174 -14.19 30.21 16.72
C GLU A 174 -13.44 30.95 17.82
N GLU A 175 -13.36 32.28 17.80
CA GLU A 175 -12.82 33.08 18.91
C GLU A 175 -13.63 32.86 20.20
N LEU A 176 -14.96 32.83 20.13
CA LEU A 176 -15.82 32.52 21.29
C LEU A 176 -15.57 31.10 21.81
N LYS A 177 -15.51 30.11 20.92
CA LYS A 177 -15.25 28.71 21.29
C LYS A 177 -13.86 28.53 21.89
N MET A 178 -12.84 29.16 21.32
CA MET A 178 -11.47 29.14 21.84
C MET A 178 -11.40 29.83 23.19
N ALA A 179 -12.01 31.02 23.33
CA ALA A 179 -12.05 31.77 24.58
C ALA A 179 -12.64 30.94 25.73
N MET A 180 -13.71 30.17 25.48
CA MET A 180 -14.29 29.27 26.48
C MET A 180 -13.31 28.20 27.02
N LEU A 181 -12.24 27.87 26.29
CA LEU A 181 -11.21 26.92 26.74
C LEU A 181 -10.11 27.56 27.58
N LEU A 182 -10.07 28.90 27.63
CA LEU A 182 -9.03 29.66 28.31
C LEU A 182 -9.39 29.91 29.79
N PRO A 183 -8.39 30.06 30.67
CA PRO A 183 -8.64 30.42 32.06
C PRO A 183 -9.47 31.72 32.18
N GLY A 184 -10.61 31.67 32.88
CA GLY A 184 -11.53 32.81 33.05
C GLY A 184 -12.31 33.20 31.78
N GLY A 185 -12.14 32.46 30.68
CA GLY A 185 -12.74 32.80 29.40
C GLY A 185 -14.21 32.39 29.27
N ALA A 186 -14.66 31.37 30.00
CA ALA A 186 -16.08 30.99 30.01
C ALA A 186 -16.97 32.11 30.59
N GLU A 187 -16.55 32.71 31.71
CA GLU A 187 -17.26 33.84 32.33
C GLU A 187 -17.21 35.09 31.44
N ALA A 188 -16.07 35.35 30.80
CA ALA A 188 -15.92 36.46 29.87
C ALA A 188 -16.83 36.33 28.63
N VAL A 189 -16.93 35.11 28.07
CA VAL A 189 -17.83 34.81 26.93
C VAL A 189 -19.29 34.89 27.34
N GLU A 190 -19.65 34.45 28.55
CA GLU A 190 -21.00 34.59 29.08
C GLU A 190 -21.40 36.06 29.20
N LYS A 191 -20.55 36.90 29.78
CA LYS A 191 -20.77 38.35 29.85
C LYS A 191 -20.89 38.99 28.47
N VAL A 192 -20.07 38.55 27.50
CA VAL A 192 -20.21 38.99 26.11
C VAL A 192 -21.57 38.61 25.55
N ALA A 193 -22.04 37.39 25.77
CA ALA A 193 -23.34 36.92 25.29
C ALA A 193 -24.52 37.65 25.95
N GLU A 194 -24.41 38.03 27.22
CA GLU A 194 -25.41 38.85 27.93
C GLU A 194 -25.49 40.28 27.35
N GLU A 195 -24.34 40.87 27.03
CA GLU A 195 -24.24 42.25 26.55
C GLU A 195 -24.32 42.38 25.01
N PHE A 196 -24.38 41.27 24.27
CA PHE A 196 -24.41 41.28 22.80
C PHE A 196 -25.77 41.77 22.31
N ASN A 197 -25.79 42.82 21.49
CA ASN A 197 -27.03 43.31 20.91
C ASN A 197 -27.57 42.34 19.85
N LEU A 198 -28.57 41.52 20.18
CA LEU A 198 -29.14 40.53 19.26
C LEU A 198 -29.99 41.15 18.13
N GLU A 199 -30.39 42.43 18.23
CA GLU A 199 -31.17 43.08 17.16
C GLU A 199 -30.35 43.27 15.87
N VAL A 200 -29.01 43.25 15.95
CA VAL A 200 -28.14 43.39 14.77
C VAL A 200 -28.30 42.25 13.76
N PHE A 201 -28.81 41.09 14.17
CA PHE A 201 -29.13 39.97 13.27
C PHE A 201 -30.32 40.25 12.35
N HIS A 202 -31.13 41.26 12.69
CA HIS A 202 -32.24 41.72 11.85
C HIS A 202 -31.85 42.92 10.95
N GLY A 203 -30.62 43.45 11.12
CA GLY A 203 -30.08 44.59 10.39
C GLY A 203 -29.14 44.20 9.24
N LYS A 204 -28.29 45.15 8.82
CA LYS A 204 -27.26 44.88 7.79
C LYS A 204 -26.08 44.10 8.39
N PRO A 205 -25.41 43.22 7.63
CA PRO A 205 -24.22 42.51 8.11
C PRO A 205 -23.11 43.44 8.66
N SER A 206 -23.00 44.67 8.16
CA SER A 206 -22.07 45.67 8.70
C SER A 206 -22.34 46.05 10.16
N GLU A 207 -23.61 46.02 10.60
CA GLU A 207 -23.99 46.28 12.00
C GLU A 207 -23.56 45.11 12.90
N LEU A 208 -23.74 43.88 12.43
CA LEU A 208 -23.24 42.69 13.10
C LEU A 208 -21.71 42.72 13.23
N LEU A 209 -20.98 43.06 12.17
CA LEU A 209 -19.52 43.19 12.23
C LEU A 209 -19.07 44.23 13.25
N ALA A 210 -19.75 45.39 13.32
CA ALA A 210 -19.45 46.41 14.32
C ALA A 210 -19.71 45.90 15.75
N GLU A 211 -20.75 45.10 15.96
CA GLU A 211 -21.03 44.48 17.27
C GLU A 211 -20.03 43.38 17.62
N ILE A 212 -19.59 42.58 16.63
CA ILE A 212 -18.50 41.60 16.76
C ILE A 212 -17.21 42.29 17.23
N GLU A 213 -16.84 43.44 16.67
CA GLU A 213 -15.63 44.17 17.11
C GLU A 213 -15.73 44.63 18.57
N LYS A 214 -16.89 45.13 19.00
CA LYS A 214 -17.11 45.50 20.41
C LYS A 214 -16.97 44.29 21.33
N ALA A 215 -17.54 43.15 20.93
CA ALA A 215 -17.42 41.91 21.68
C ALA A 215 -15.96 41.42 21.74
N ARG A 216 -15.23 41.47 20.63
CA ARG A 216 -13.82 41.09 20.54
C ARG A 216 -12.94 41.98 21.43
N ALA A 217 -13.22 43.29 21.49
CA ALA A 217 -12.52 44.22 22.38
C ALA A 217 -12.66 43.84 23.86
N LYS A 218 -13.84 43.35 24.29
CA LYS A 218 -14.06 42.87 25.67
C LYS A 218 -13.27 41.60 25.99
N LEU A 219 -13.05 40.75 24.99
CA LEU A 219 -12.29 39.50 25.13
C LEU A 219 -10.78 39.67 24.95
N SER A 220 -10.30 40.85 24.51
CA SER A 220 -8.90 41.11 24.16
C SER A 220 -7.86 40.71 25.22
N HIS A 221 -8.21 40.80 26.50
CA HIS A 221 -7.36 40.36 27.62
C HIS A 221 -6.99 38.87 27.59
N LEU A 222 -7.77 38.03 26.89
CA LEU A 222 -7.52 36.60 26.72
C LEU A 222 -6.55 36.27 25.57
N SER A 223 -6.21 37.26 24.74
CA SER A 223 -5.37 37.05 23.53
C SER A 223 -4.03 36.38 23.86
N GLY A 224 -3.38 36.77 24.95
CA GLY A 224 -2.12 36.15 25.38
C GLY A 224 -2.23 34.65 25.68
N GLU A 225 -3.37 34.19 26.23
CA GLU A 225 -3.61 32.75 26.47
C GLU A 225 -4.01 32.02 25.18
N ALA A 226 -4.82 32.66 24.33
CA ALA A 226 -5.21 32.12 23.03
C ALA A 226 -3.99 31.83 22.15
N LYS A 227 -3.04 32.78 22.10
CA LYS A 227 -1.80 32.68 21.30
C LYS A 227 -0.79 31.66 21.83
N LYS A 228 -1.02 31.06 23.01
CA LYS A 228 -0.26 29.88 23.47
C LYS A 228 -0.67 28.59 22.76
N PHE A 229 -1.85 28.55 22.13
CA PHE A 229 -2.18 27.48 21.20
C PHE A 229 -1.46 27.72 19.89
N ARG A 230 -0.91 26.66 19.31
CA ARG A 230 -0.16 26.72 18.06
C ARG A 230 -0.65 25.68 17.06
N VAL A 231 -0.83 26.11 15.81
CA VAL A 231 -1.16 25.22 14.69
C VAL A 231 -0.09 25.35 13.60
N HIS A 232 0.59 24.26 13.29
CA HIS A 232 1.52 24.17 12.17
C HIS A 232 0.73 23.88 10.89
N LEU A 233 0.71 24.84 9.97
CA LEU A 233 0.15 24.67 8.64
C LEU A 233 1.19 23.98 7.76
N VAL A 234 0.91 22.74 7.37
CA VAL A 234 1.79 21.91 6.54
C VAL A 234 1.19 21.81 5.15
N GLY A 235 1.77 22.53 4.20
CA GLY A 235 1.32 22.53 2.81
C GLY A 235 1.83 21.28 2.09
N HIS A 236 0.96 20.55 1.39
CA HIS A 236 1.33 19.30 0.73
C HIS A 236 0.66 19.17 -0.66
N ALA A 237 1.29 18.43 -1.56
CA ALA A 237 0.70 18.02 -2.83
C ALA A 237 0.91 16.52 -3.01
N HIS A 238 -0.12 15.75 -2.68
CA HIS A 238 -0.13 14.33 -2.98
C HIS A 238 -0.18 14.14 -4.50
N ILE A 239 0.72 13.31 -5.03
CA ILE A 239 0.80 13.01 -6.46
C ILE A 239 0.78 11.50 -6.60
N ASP A 240 -0.28 10.97 -7.21
CA ASP A 240 -0.33 9.55 -7.56
C ASP A 240 0.58 9.28 -8.74
N MET A 241 1.48 8.29 -8.58
CA MET A 241 2.50 8.02 -9.59
C MET A 241 1.87 7.56 -10.91
N ASN A 242 0.82 6.75 -10.84
CA ASN A 242 -0.03 6.37 -11.96
C ASN A 242 -1.37 5.90 -11.39
N TRP A 243 -2.47 6.55 -11.76
CA TRP A 243 -3.79 6.18 -11.28
C TRP A 243 -4.86 6.25 -12.37
N LEU A 244 -5.48 7.42 -12.57
CA LEU A 244 -6.48 7.65 -13.62
C LEU A 244 -5.91 8.36 -14.86
N TRP A 245 -4.58 8.39 -14.95
CA TRP A 245 -3.81 9.05 -15.99
C TRP A 245 -2.52 8.28 -16.30
N PRO A 246 -1.99 8.41 -17.53
CA PRO A 246 -0.75 7.75 -17.93
C PRO A 246 0.48 8.39 -17.29
N TRP A 247 1.61 7.67 -17.29
CA TRP A 247 2.87 8.13 -16.66
C TRP A 247 3.36 9.49 -17.16
N ARG A 248 3.14 9.78 -18.45
CA ARG A 248 3.49 11.06 -19.05
C ARG A 248 2.78 12.24 -18.39
N ASP A 249 1.53 12.03 -17.98
CA ASP A 249 0.75 13.06 -17.29
C ASP A 249 1.32 13.32 -15.89
N THR A 250 1.66 12.26 -15.15
CA THR A 250 2.35 12.37 -13.84
C THR A 250 3.64 13.20 -13.95
N VAL A 251 4.46 12.96 -14.97
CA VAL A 251 5.71 13.71 -15.19
C VAL A 251 5.44 15.21 -15.37
N GLU A 252 4.41 15.57 -16.14
CA GLU A 252 3.99 16.96 -16.31
C GLU A 252 3.37 17.55 -15.03
N THR A 253 2.58 16.77 -14.30
CA THR A 253 1.98 17.13 -13.01
C THR A 253 3.04 17.42 -11.94
N ILE A 254 4.13 16.63 -11.91
CA ILE A 254 5.31 16.91 -11.05
C ILE A 254 5.90 18.27 -11.40
N ARG A 255 6.15 18.53 -12.69
CA ARG A 255 6.71 19.80 -13.17
C ARG A 255 5.84 20.99 -12.77
N SER A 256 4.55 20.93 -13.09
CA SER A 256 3.61 22.03 -12.89
C SER A 256 3.38 22.30 -11.41
N THR A 257 3.22 21.27 -10.59
CA THR A 257 3.06 21.37 -9.14
C THR A 257 4.30 22.00 -8.50
N PHE A 258 5.49 21.48 -8.79
CA PHE A 258 6.72 21.98 -8.16
C PHE A 258 7.02 23.41 -8.58
N LYS A 259 6.83 23.75 -9.86
CA LYS A 259 6.98 25.13 -10.32
C LYS A 259 6.01 26.07 -9.60
N THR A 260 4.75 25.69 -9.48
CA THR A 260 3.75 26.50 -8.79
C THR A 260 4.12 26.75 -7.33
N MET A 261 4.57 25.72 -6.61
CA MET A 261 4.99 25.87 -5.20
C MET A 261 6.20 26.78 -5.05
N LEU A 262 7.18 26.67 -5.95
CA LEU A 262 8.35 27.55 -5.97
C LEU A 262 7.95 29.00 -6.24
N ASP A 263 7.04 29.23 -7.19
CA ASP A 263 6.57 30.58 -7.54
C ASP A 263 5.73 31.18 -6.40
N LEU A 264 4.98 30.37 -5.64
CA LEU A 264 4.31 30.80 -4.41
C LEU A 264 5.31 31.16 -3.31
N MET A 265 6.42 30.43 -3.16
CA MET A 265 7.49 30.80 -2.22
C MET A 265 8.20 32.11 -2.61
N ASP A 266 8.30 32.42 -3.90
CA ASP A 266 8.82 33.71 -4.37
C ASP A 266 7.87 34.85 -3.99
N ARG A 267 6.56 34.64 -4.08
CA ARG A 267 5.53 35.64 -3.74
C ARG A 267 5.27 35.77 -2.24
N TYR A 268 5.34 34.68 -1.50
CA TYR A 268 5.07 34.61 -0.06
C TYR A 268 6.27 33.94 0.66
N PRO A 269 7.31 34.70 1.05
CA PRO A 269 8.56 34.13 1.58
C PRO A 269 8.40 33.30 2.88
N MET A 270 7.30 33.50 3.61
CA MET A 270 6.94 32.73 4.81
C MET A 270 6.28 31.38 4.51
N PHE A 271 5.83 31.14 3.27
CA PHE A 271 5.14 29.91 2.88
C PHE A 271 6.07 28.70 2.96
N HIS A 272 5.52 27.56 3.39
CA HIS A 272 6.22 26.28 3.49
C HIS A 272 5.45 25.20 2.74
N PHE A 273 6.18 24.26 2.14
CA PHE A 273 5.64 23.15 1.37
C PHE A 273 6.41 21.86 1.69
N SER A 274 5.71 20.74 1.77
CA SER A 274 6.24 19.42 2.11
C SER A 274 5.97 18.42 1.00
N GLN A 275 6.98 17.63 0.64
CA GLN A 275 6.82 16.59 -0.39
C GLN A 275 7.55 15.26 -0.10
N SER A 276 6.86 14.15 -0.39
CA SER A 276 6.93 12.84 0.29
C SER A 276 7.54 11.68 -0.48
N GLN A 277 7.79 11.78 -1.78
CA GLN A 277 8.23 10.63 -2.60
C GLN A 277 9.56 10.91 -3.30
N ALA A 278 10.55 10.04 -3.11
CA ALA A 278 11.85 10.20 -3.77
C ALA A 278 11.76 10.06 -5.30
N ALA A 279 10.87 9.21 -5.80
CA ALA A 279 10.64 9.04 -7.24
C ALA A 279 10.22 10.36 -7.93
N ALA A 280 9.37 11.18 -7.28
CA ALA A 280 8.97 12.48 -7.83
C ALA A 280 10.14 13.47 -7.94
N TYR A 281 11.03 13.47 -6.94
CA TYR A 281 12.26 14.26 -7.01
C TYR A 281 13.23 13.75 -8.07
N ARG A 282 13.31 12.42 -8.29
CA ARG A 282 14.14 11.85 -9.35
C ARG A 282 13.66 12.31 -10.72
N VAL A 283 12.35 12.30 -10.97
CA VAL A 283 11.77 12.88 -12.19
C VAL A 283 12.15 14.35 -12.33
N ALA A 284 12.04 15.15 -11.26
CA ALA A 284 12.46 16.55 -11.31
C ALA A 284 13.97 16.72 -11.59
N GLU A 285 14.83 15.87 -11.02
CA GLU A 285 16.28 15.87 -11.27
C GLU A 285 16.60 15.55 -12.74
N GLU A 286 15.99 14.49 -13.28
CA GLU A 286 16.31 13.94 -14.60
C GLU A 286 15.66 14.75 -15.74
N GLU A 287 14.38 15.12 -15.60
CA GLU A 287 13.59 15.77 -16.65
C GLU A 287 13.57 17.31 -16.53
N PHE A 288 13.69 17.86 -15.31
CA PHE A 288 13.49 19.29 -15.02
C PHE A 288 14.59 19.91 -14.15
N PRO A 289 15.87 19.86 -14.55
CA PRO A 289 17.01 20.19 -13.68
C PRO A 289 17.01 21.63 -13.14
N GLU A 290 16.39 22.59 -13.83
CA GLU A 290 16.20 23.96 -13.29
C GLU A 290 15.24 23.98 -12.10
N VAL A 291 14.10 23.28 -12.21
CA VAL A 291 13.12 23.16 -11.13
C VAL A 291 13.77 22.48 -9.93
N PHE A 292 14.51 21.39 -10.17
CA PHE A 292 15.24 20.69 -9.12
C PHE A 292 16.30 21.58 -8.41
N ARG A 293 17.01 22.44 -9.16
CA ARG A 293 17.94 23.42 -8.57
C ARG A 293 17.23 24.39 -7.63
N ARG A 294 16.08 24.93 -8.04
CA ARG A 294 15.27 25.82 -7.19
C ARG A 294 14.75 25.09 -5.95
N ILE A 295 14.32 23.83 -6.09
CA ILE A 295 13.91 22.98 -4.95
C ILE A 295 15.05 22.88 -3.93
N ARG A 296 16.28 22.52 -4.35
CA ARG A 296 17.44 22.44 -3.43
C ARG A 296 17.67 23.73 -2.67
N SER A 297 17.60 24.87 -3.33
CA SER A 297 17.74 26.18 -2.67
C SER A 297 16.64 26.43 -1.63
N ARG A 298 15.40 25.99 -1.90
CA ARG A 298 14.28 26.10 -0.94
C ARG A 298 14.34 25.08 0.19
N VAL A 299 14.97 23.93 -0.03
CA VAL A 299 15.29 22.96 1.03
C VAL A 299 16.34 23.56 1.98
N GLU A 300 17.40 24.15 1.43
CA GLU A 300 18.44 24.83 2.23
C GLU A 300 17.88 26.02 3.04
N SER A 301 16.92 26.77 2.48
CA SER A 301 16.24 27.87 3.20
C SER A 301 15.20 27.40 4.20
N GLY A 302 14.84 26.10 4.19
CA GLY A 302 13.85 25.49 5.08
C GLY A 302 12.39 25.72 4.70
N ASN A 303 12.10 26.40 3.57
CA ASN A 303 10.74 26.58 3.06
C ASN A 303 10.20 25.30 2.40
N TRP A 304 11.08 24.45 1.88
CA TRP A 304 10.72 23.17 1.28
C TRP A 304 11.11 22.02 2.19
N GLU A 305 10.13 21.37 2.82
CA GLU A 305 10.32 20.18 3.62
C GLU A 305 10.36 18.92 2.74
N VAL A 306 11.40 18.12 2.91
CA VAL A 306 11.51 16.80 2.28
C VAL A 306 11.00 15.75 3.26
N THR A 307 9.83 15.19 2.97
CA THR A 307 9.26 14.04 3.69
C THR A 307 9.47 12.72 2.93
N ALA A 308 10.32 12.72 1.91
CA ALA A 308 10.70 11.56 1.09
C ALA A 308 11.58 10.54 1.81
N GLY A 309 11.00 9.89 2.82
CA GLY A 309 11.58 8.76 3.53
C GLY A 309 11.46 7.45 2.74
N THR A 310 10.50 7.34 1.83
CA THR A 310 10.26 6.18 0.98
C THR A 310 10.53 6.49 -0.50
N TRP A 311 10.71 5.44 -1.32
CA TRP A 311 10.89 5.62 -2.76
C TRP A 311 9.61 6.13 -3.42
N VAL A 312 8.48 5.49 -3.08
CA VAL A 312 7.11 5.91 -3.38
C VAL A 312 6.25 5.75 -2.11
N GLU A 313 5.06 6.35 -2.08
CA GLU A 313 4.06 6.07 -1.04
C GLU A 313 3.43 4.71 -1.32
N ALA A 314 4.00 3.68 -0.69
CA ALA A 314 3.79 2.29 -1.08
C ALA A 314 2.66 1.63 -0.30
N ASP A 315 2.04 0.60 -0.89
CA ASP A 315 1.20 -0.30 -0.11
C ASP A 315 2.05 -1.09 0.90
N LEU A 316 1.66 -1.04 2.18
CA LEU A 316 2.43 -1.61 3.28
C LEU A 316 1.95 -3.02 3.70
N ASN A 317 0.84 -3.52 3.16
CA ASN A 317 0.30 -4.83 3.51
C ASN A 317 0.77 -5.93 2.55
N MET A 318 0.82 -5.62 1.26
CA MET A 318 1.20 -6.55 0.19
C MET A 318 2.69 -6.48 -0.17
N GLY A 319 3.36 -5.37 0.19
CA GLY A 319 4.81 -5.26 0.11
C GLY A 319 5.50 -6.30 1.00
N GLY A 320 6.39 -7.09 0.43
CA GLY A 320 7.18 -8.09 1.15
C GLY A 320 8.24 -7.48 2.07
N ASP A 321 8.79 -8.31 2.94
CA ASP A 321 9.70 -7.92 4.03
C ASP A 321 10.84 -6.99 3.55
N GLU A 322 11.67 -7.48 2.61
CA GLU A 322 12.80 -6.70 2.10
C GLU A 322 12.35 -5.56 1.19
N ALA A 323 11.23 -5.65 0.51
CA ALA A 323 10.75 -4.56 -0.34
C ALA A 323 10.39 -3.32 0.48
N LEU A 324 9.73 -3.50 1.63
CA LEU A 324 9.48 -2.40 2.57
C LEU A 324 10.79 -1.77 3.07
N VAL A 325 11.78 -2.59 3.39
CA VAL A 325 13.12 -2.08 3.71
C VAL A 325 13.68 -1.25 2.56
N ARG A 326 13.54 -1.71 1.31
CA ARG A 326 14.09 -1.01 0.15
C ARG A 326 13.36 0.28 -0.16
N GLN A 327 12.06 0.38 0.10
CA GLN A 327 11.34 1.66 0.07
C GLN A 327 12.09 2.70 0.92
N PHE A 328 12.39 2.37 2.18
CA PHE A 328 13.10 3.26 3.08
C PHE A 328 14.56 3.48 2.69
N LEU A 329 15.30 2.43 2.36
CA LEU A 329 16.72 2.52 2.00
C LEU A 329 16.90 3.46 0.80
N HIS A 330 16.15 3.25 -0.29
CA HIS A 330 16.30 4.06 -1.49
C HIS A 330 15.73 5.48 -1.30
N GLY A 331 14.62 5.64 -0.59
CA GLY A 331 14.03 6.96 -0.30
C GLY A 331 14.96 7.82 0.56
N LYS A 332 15.34 7.32 1.74
CA LYS A 332 16.26 8.00 2.67
C LYS A 332 17.60 8.34 2.02
N ARG A 333 18.17 7.39 1.27
CA ARG A 333 19.44 7.60 0.60
C ARG A 333 19.35 8.67 -0.47
N TYR A 334 18.34 8.62 -1.33
CA TYR A 334 18.11 9.65 -2.35
C TYR A 334 17.96 11.03 -1.70
N SER A 335 17.11 11.16 -0.69
CA SER A 335 16.90 12.42 0.04
C SER A 335 18.17 12.94 0.71
N SER A 336 18.98 12.07 1.29
CA SER A 336 20.26 12.44 1.90
C SER A 336 21.29 12.88 0.85
N GLU A 337 21.47 12.12 -0.23
CA GLU A 337 22.51 12.36 -1.24
C GLU A 337 22.19 13.55 -2.15
N LYS A 338 20.92 13.69 -2.54
CA LYS A 338 20.50 14.65 -3.58
C LYS A 338 19.95 15.95 -3.02
N LEU A 339 19.36 15.89 -1.82
CA LEU A 339 18.69 17.03 -1.17
C LEU A 339 19.35 17.41 0.16
N GLY A 340 20.29 16.61 0.69
CA GLY A 340 20.99 16.91 1.94
C GLY A 340 20.13 16.72 3.20
N VAL A 341 19.02 15.97 3.12
CA VAL A 341 18.04 15.85 4.21
C VAL A 341 18.01 14.43 4.79
N ASP A 342 18.21 14.33 6.10
CA ASP A 342 17.94 13.11 6.87
C ASP A 342 16.48 13.10 7.35
N VAL A 343 15.58 12.60 6.50
CA VAL A 343 14.12 12.64 6.74
C VAL A 343 13.74 11.98 8.08
N GLN A 344 12.91 12.65 8.89
CA GLN A 344 12.48 12.18 10.22
C GLN A 344 11.01 11.73 10.29
N VAL A 345 10.20 12.12 9.30
CA VAL A 345 8.77 11.85 9.22
C VAL A 345 8.51 10.85 8.09
N CYS A 346 7.93 9.71 8.41
CA CYS A 346 7.37 8.81 7.42
C CYS A 346 5.98 9.31 7.02
N TRP A 347 5.75 9.50 5.73
CA TRP A 347 4.58 10.20 5.18
C TRP A 347 3.81 9.26 4.27
N GLU A 348 2.69 8.74 4.75
CA GLU A 348 1.86 7.73 4.07
C GLU A 348 0.39 8.18 4.10
N PRO A 349 0.05 9.30 3.42
CA PRO A 349 -1.25 9.94 3.52
C PRO A 349 -2.36 9.02 3.02
N ASP A 350 -2.16 8.35 1.89
CA ASP A 350 -3.22 7.60 1.21
C ASP A 350 -3.05 6.08 1.21
N THR A 351 -2.11 5.55 1.99
CA THR A 351 -1.88 4.11 2.09
C THR A 351 -3.06 3.37 2.75
N PHE A 352 -3.51 2.26 2.16
CA PHE A 352 -4.79 1.60 2.49
C PHE A 352 -4.75 0.66 3.71
N GLY A 353 -3.66 0.72 4.49
CA GLY A 353 -3.48 -0.09 5.68
C GLY A 353 -2.04 -0.16 6.14
N HIS A 354 -1.84 -0.39 7.43
CA HIS A 354 -0.51 -0.33 8.05
C HIS A 354 -0.28 -1.52 9.02
N PRO A 355 0.68 -2.42 8.73
CA PRO A 355 0.92 -3.59 9.56
C PRO A 355 1.54 -3.23 10.91
N LEU A 356 1.33 -4.09 11.91
CA LEU A 356 1.76 -3.87 13.30
C LEU A 356 3.29 -3.72 13.50
N THR A 357 4.09 -4.10 12.50
CA THR A 357 5.56 -4.01 12.49
C THR A 357 6.07 -2.65 12.00
N MET A 358 5.23 -1.79 11.44
CA MET A 358 5.70 -0.50 10.90
C MET A 358 6.43 0.39 11.91
N PRO A 359 6.01 0.56 13.18
CA PRO A 359 6.79 1.34 14.15
C PRO A 359 8.25 0.92 14.25
N GLN A 360 8.55 -0.38 14.30
CA GLN A 360 9.94 -0.83 14.34
C GLN A 360 10.67 -0.56 13.02
N ILE A 361 10.01 -0.75 11.87
CA ILE A 361 10.59 -0.50 10.55
C ILE A 361 10.95 0.98 10.41
N VAL A 362 10.02 1.87 10.74
CA VAL A 362 10.22 3.33 10.69
C VAL A 362 11.33 3.77 11.65
N ARG A 363 11.34 3.25 12.89
CA ARG A 363 12.41 3.56 13.86
C ARG A 363 13.77 3.08 13.39
N LYS A 364 13.86 1.85 12.89
CA LYS A 364 15.11 1.28 12.38
C LYS A 364 15.48 1.86 11.02
N ALA A 365 14.60 2.56 10.30
CA ALA A 365 14.95 3.39 9.14
C ALA A 365 15.47 4.79 9.53
N GLY A 366 15.66 5.05 10.82
CA GLY A 366 16.19 6.32 11.34
C GLY A 366 15.15 7.44 11.46
N MET A 367 13.85 7.13 11.36
CA MET A 367 12.75 8.10 11.51
C MET A 367 12.07 7.96 12.87
N LYS A 368 11.33 8.98 13.31
CA LYS A 368 10.66 9.01 14.63
C LYS A 368 9.16 9.21 14.55
N TYR A 369 8.69 9.77 13.44
CA TYR A 369 7.34 10.30 13.32
C TYR A 369 6.61 9.68 12.14
N TYR A 370 5.28 9.67 12.21
CA TYR A 370 4.43 9.03 11.22
C TYR A 370 3.19 9.88 10.93
N TYR A 371 2.94 10.18 9.66
CA TYR A 371 1.75 10.87 9.20
C TYR A 371 0.96 10.00 8.24
N PHE A 372 -0.37 9.95 8.41
CA PHE A 372 -1.27 9.14 7.60
C PHE A 372 -2.74 9.62 7.71
N MET A 373 -3.57 9.39 6.68
CA MET A 373 -5.01 9.73 6.72
C MET A 373 -5.89 8.53 7.07
N ARG A 374 -5.67 7.40 6.40
CA ARG A 374 -6.59 6.25 6.43
C ARG A 374 -6.40 5.38 7.67
N CYS A 375 -7.36 4.50 7.97
CA CYS A 375 -7.27 3.52 9.07
C CYS A 375 -7.00 4.08 10.50
N GLY A 376 -7.30 5.35 10.76
CA GLY A 376 -7.12 5.96 12.08
C GLY A 376 -7.96 5.32 13.19
N ARG A 377 -7.42 5.23 14.42
CA ARG A 377 -8.12 4.66 15.60
C ARG A 377 -8.92 5.70 16.40
N GLY A 378 -9.31 6.82 15.77
CA GLY A 378 -10.08 7.90 16.40
C GLY A 378 -9.27 8.89 17.25
N TYR A 379 -7.94 8.69 17.37
CA TYR A 379 -7.01 9.60 18.04
C TYR A 379 -6.26 10.45 17.00
N PRO A 380 -6.25 11.80 17.12
CA PRO A 380 -5.48 12.65 16.21
C PRO A 380 -3.97 12.47 16.39
N ILE A 381 -3.51 12.16 17.61
CA ILE A 381 -2.10 11.91 17.93
C ILE A 381 -1.98 10.76 18.92
N PHE A 382 -1.04 9.84 18.70
CA PHE A 382 -0.79 8.68 19.56
C PHE A 382 0.63 8.12 19.38
N TRP A 383 1.15 7.46 20.41
CA TRP A 383 2.34 6.61 20.27
C TRP A 383 1.91 5.28 19.65
N TRP A 384 2.43 4.94 18.47
CA TRP A 384 2.20 3.65 17.86
C TRP A 384 3.36 2.71 18.21
N GLU A 385 3.06 1.56 18.81
CA GLU A 385 4.04 0.61 19.34
C GLU A 385 3.99 -0.73 18.59
N SER A 386 5.15 -1.19 18.13
CA SER A 386 5.33 -2.55 17.60
C SER A 386 5.59 -3.57 18.72
N PRO A 387 5.39 -4.88 18.50
CA PRO A 387 5.48 -5.91 19.55
C PRO A 387 6.79 -5.98 20.33
N GLU A 388 7.92 -5.68 19.68
CA GLU A 388 9.27 -5.62 20.26
C GLU A 388 9.52 -4.35 21.10
N GLY A 389 8.58 -3.39 21.04
CA GLY A 389 8.52 -2.22 21.91
C GLY A 389 8.96 -0.90 21.29
N SER A 390 9.36 -0.84 20.01
CA SER A 390 9.67 0.43 19.35
C SER A 390 8.40 1.27 19.23
N ARG A 391 8.55 2.58 19.49
CA ARG A 391 7.46 3.55 19.39
C ARG A 391 7.79 4.65 18.39
N ILE A 392 6.80 5.02 17.58
CA ILE A 392 6.78 6.23 16.77
C ILE A 392 5.63 7.12 17.21
N LEU A 393 5.78 8.44 17.10
CA LEU A 393 4.67 9.37 17.34
C LEU A 393 3.91 9.55 16.03
N ALA A 394 2.64 9.15 16.03
CA ALA A 394 1.80 9.16 14.84
C ALA A 394 0.76 10.29 14.91
N PHE A 395 0.50 10.95 13.79
CA PHE A 395 -0.55 11.95 13.63
C PHE A 395 -1.50 11.55 12.50
N ASN A 396 -2.79 11.52 12.79
CA ASN A 396 -3.84 11.11 11.85
C ASN A 396 -4.73 12.30 11.46
N SER A 397 -4.63 12.73 10.19
CA SER A 397 -5.51 13.76 9.63
C SER A 397 -5.61 13.67 8.11
N VAL A 398 -6.64 14.29 7.55
CA VAL A 398 -6.78 14.52 6.10
C VAL A 398 -5.61 15.35 5.58
N TYR A 399 -5.15 15.10 4.34
CA TYR A 399 -3.99 15.77 3.73
C TYR A 399 -4.36 16.95 2.82
N ASN A 400 -5.61 17.05 2.35
CA ASN A 400 -6.06 18.06 1.40
C ASN A 400 -7.10 19.04 1.97
N ASN A 401 -6.97 19.40 3.26
CA ASN A 401 -7.93 20.32 3.90
C ASN A 401 -7.98 21.72 3.25
N PHE A 402 -9.07 22.44 3.53
CA PHE A 402 -9.24 23.86 3.25
C PHE A 402 -8.90 24.70 4.48
N ILE A 403 -8.13 25.78 4.29
CA ILE A 403 -7.85 26.71 5.38
C ILE A 403 -9.08 27.61 5.60
N TYR A 404 -9.74 27.44 6.74
CA TYR A 404 -10.76 28.34 7.28
C TYR A 404 -10.60 28.44 8.80
N PRO A 405 -11.09 29.51 9.45
CA PRO A 405 -11.05 29.61 10.91
C PRO A 405 -11.60 28.35 11.60
N ARG A 406 -12.77 27.87 11.18
CA ARG A 406 -13.39 26.65 11.72
C ARG A 406 -12.51 25.40 11.64
N THR A 407 -11.88 25.12 10.52
CA THR A 407 -11.15 23.87 10.29
C THR A 407 -9.85 23.86 11.09
N VAL A 408 -9.15 24.99 11.11
CA VAL A 408 -7.89 25.18 11.84
C VAL A 408 -8.13 25.15 13.37
N CYS A 409 -9.18 25.81 13.85
CA CYS A 409 -9.51 25.80 15.27
C CYS A 409 -10.07 24.46 15.73
N GLU A 410 -10.82 23.73 14.89
CA GLU A 410 -11.34 22.41 15.23
C GLU A 410 -10.23 21.43 15.58
N ILE A 411 -9.17 21.34 14.78
CA ILE A 411 -8.07 20.42 15.09
C ILE A 411 -7.35 20.82 16.38
N ALA A 412 -7.10 22.12 16.60
CA ALA A 412 -6.44 22.62 17.80
C ALA A 412 -7.25 22.28 19.06
N ARG A 413 -8.56 22.54 19.04
CA ARG A 413 -9.46 22.17 20.14
C ARG A 413 -9.53 20.66 20.33
N ARG A 414 -9.67 19.88 19.25
CA ARG A 414 -9.78 18.41 19.33
C ARG A 414 -8.54 17.78 19.97
N VAL A 415 -7.35 18.27 19.61
CA VAL A 415 -6.08 17.83 20.20
C VAL A 415 -6.00 18.23 21.67
N TYR A 416 -6.33 19.47 22.01
CA TYR A 416 -6.32 19.95 23.39
C TYR A 416 -7.33 19.25 24.30
N GLU A 417 -8.59 19.13 23.88
CA GLU A 417 -9.65 18.51 24.67
C GLU A 417 -9.37 17.03 24.96
N ARG A 418 -8.72 16.31 24.03
CA ARG A 418 -8.41 14.88 24.17
C ARG A 418 -7.08 14.62 24.88
N HIS A 419 -6.08 15.46 24.65
CA HIS A 419 -4.70 15.17 25.04
C HIS A 419 -4.08 16.26 25.91
N GLY A 420 -4.73 17.40 26.13
CA GLY A 420 -4.18 18.54 26.86
C GLY A 420 -3.03 19.26 26.15
N LEU A 421 -2.81 18.95 24.87
CA LEU A 421 -1.74 19.54 24.05
C LEU A 421 -2.22 20.83 23.39
N LYS A 422 -1.41 21.87 23.44
CA LYS A 422 -1.70 23.17 22.81
C LYS A 422 -1.10 23.26 21.40
N THR A 423 -0.25 22.31 21.03
CA THR A 423 0.38 22.22 19.70
C THR A 423 -0.39 21.22 18.82
N SER A 424 -0.70 21.62 17.58
CA SER A 424 -1.39 20.78 16.60
C SER A 424 -0.85 21.01 15.18
N MET A 425 -1.17 20.09 14.27
CA MET A 425 -0.82 20.18 12.84
C MET A 425 -2.09 20.27 12.00
N PHE A 426 -2.03 21.02 10.91
CA PHE A 426 -3.08 21.11 9.91
C PHE A 426 -2.47 20.94 8.52
N VAL A 427 -2.77 19.82 7.87
CA VAL A 427 -2.25 19.51 6.53
C VAL A 427 -3.24 19.97 5.47
N TYR A 428 -2.78 20.72 4.47
CA TYR A 428 -3.62 21.35 3.46
C TYR A 428 -2.96 21.34 2.09
N GLY A 429 -3.77 21.42 1.05
CA GLY A 429 -3.38 21.24 -0.35
C GLY A 429 -4.53 20.71 -1.17
N VAL A 430 -4.31 20.44 -2.46
CA VAL A 430 -5.34 19.92 -3.35
C VAL A 430 -5.26 18.39 -3.43
N GLY A 431 -4.12 17.85 -3.85
CA GLY A 431 -3.80 16.42 -3.78
C GLY A 431 -4.25 15.58 -4.98
N ASP A 432 -4.05 14.27 -4.84
CA ASP A 432 -4.32 13.16 -5.77
C ASP A 432 -3.58 13.31 -7.10
N HIS A 433 -3.96 14.29 -7.92
CA HIS A 433 -3.27 14.62 -9.16
C HIS A 433 -2.33 15.82 -9.01
N GLY A 434 -1.62 15.90 -7.88
CA GLY A 434 -0.78 17.05 -7.53
C GLY A 434 -1.59 18.26 -7.09
N GLY A 435 -1.16 19.46 -7.44
CA GLY A 435 -1.79 20.69 -6.94
C GLY A 435 -1.55 20.88 -5.44
N GLY A 436 -0.53 21.68 -5.10
CA GLY A 436 -0.26 22.04 -3.71
C GLY A 436 -1.21 23.12 -3.19
N PRO A 437 -0.91 23.71 -2.02
CA PRO A 437 -1.61 24.87 -1.50
C PRO A 437 -1.93 25.96 -2.52
N THR A 438 -3.12 26.54 -2.43
CA THR A 438 -3.55 27.60 -3.34
C THR A 438 -3.22 29.00 -2.81
N ILE A 439 -3.28 30.01 -3.68
CA ILE A 439 -3.18 31.42 -3.26
C ILE A 439 -4.26 31.75 -2.23
N ASP A 440 -5.48 31.23 -2.42
CA ASP A 440 -6.60 31.49 -1.53
C ASP A 440 -6.37 30.88 -0.14
N ASP A 441 -5.77 29.69 -0.05
CA ASP A 441 -5.36 29.09 1.23
C ASP A 441 -4.37 29.99 1.99
N ILE A 442 -3.37 30.54 1.27
CA ILE A 442 -2.36 31.42 1.85
C ILE A 442 -2.99 32.75 2.31
N GLU A 443 -3.81 33.38 1.47
CA GLU A 443 -4.47 34.65 1.76
C GLU A 443 -5.42 34.52 2.97
N VAL A 444 -6.16 33.41 3.08
CA VAL A 444 -7.02 33.14 4.25
C VAL A 444 -6.18 32.88 5.49
N ALA A 445 -5.08 32.12 5.40
CA ALA A 445 -4.20 31.89 6.54
C ALA A 445 -3.65 33.21 7.11
N LEU A 446 -3.23 34.15 6.26
CA LEU A 446 -2.78 35.47 6.69
C LEU A 446 -3.87 36.22 7.47
N LYS A 447 -5.12 36.18 7.01
CA LYS A 447 -6.26 36.78 7.73
C LYS A 447 -6.51 36.13 9.10
N ILE A 448 -6.31 34.82 9.23
CA ILE A 448 -6.44 34.11 10.50
C ILE A 448 -5.30 34.47 11.45
N MET A 449 -4.07 34.66 10.96
CA MET A 449 -2.92 35.06 11.78
C MET A 449 -3.18 36.38 12.51
N ASP A 450 -3.87 37.32 11.86
CA ASP A 450 -4.22 38.64 12.41
C ASP A 450 -5.30 38.60 13.50
N LYS A 451 -6.00 37.47 13.69
CA LYS A 451 -7.08 37.36 14.70
C LYS A 451 -6.52 37.18 16.11
N PRO A 452 -6.82 38.08 17.07
CA PRO A 452 -6.16 38.11 18.37
C PRO A 452 -6.55 36.93 19.28
N LEU A 453 -7.73 36.35 19.10
CA LEU A 453 -8.27 35.29 19.97
C LEU A 453 -8.25 33.90 19.32
N LEU A 454 -7.74 33.79 18.10
CA LEU A 454 -7.46 32.51 17.46
C LEU A 454 -6.03 32.03 17.80
N PRO A 455 -5.75 30.73 17.69
CA PRO A 455 -4.41 30.17 17.88
C PRO A 455 -3.34 30.88 17.06
N THR A 456 -2.09 30.78 17.49
CA THR A 456 -0.93 31.14 16.65
C THR A 456 -0.82 30.12 15.53
N ILE A 457 -1.09 30.51 14.29
CA ILE A 457 -0.89 29.63 13.13
C ILE A 457 0.39 30.02 12.42
N VAL A 458 1.14 29.02 11.94
CA VAL A 458 2.43 29.24 11.28
C VAL A 458 2.55 28.34 10.07
N PHE A 459 2.94 28.91 8.93
CA PHE A 459 3.44 28.09 7.81
C PHE A 459 4.71 27.38 8.27
N SER A 460 4.69 26.07 8.25
CA SER A 460 5.71 25.24 8.89
C SER A 460 5.82 23.89 8.21
N SER A 461 6.72 23.08 8.75
CA SER A 461 6.98 21.70 8.40
C SER A 461 6.30 20.75 9.41
N ALA A 462 6.02 19.52 8.97
CA ALA A 462 5.52 18.45 9.85
C ALA A 462 6.56 18.03 10.89
N HIS A 463 7.83 17.99 10.50
CA HIS A 463 8.94 17.69 11.41
C HIS A 463 8.98 18.67 12.59
N ARG A 464 8.84 19.99 12.34
CA ARG A 464 8.79 20.99 13.42
C ARG A 464 7.60 20.78 14.35
N PHE A 465 6.42 20.47 13.81
CA PHE A 465 5.26 20.12 14.62
C PHE A 465 5.56 18.96 15.58
N PHE A 466 6.15 17.87 15.05
CA PHE A 466 6.45 16.69 15.84
C PHE A 466 7.51 16.97 16.93
N GLN A 467 8.52 17.80 16.64
CA GLN A 467 9.49 18.24 17.63
C GLN A 467 8.82 19.03 18.77
N GLU A 468 8.02 20.05 18.43
CA GLU A 468 7.36 20.89 19.44
C GLU A 468 6.36 20.09 20.31
N VAL A 469 5.59 19.18 19.71
CA VAL A 469 4.64 18.35 20.48
C VAL A 469 5.35 17.28 21.32
N GLU A 470 6.47 16.71 20.86
CA GLU A 470 7.27 15.77 21.65
C GLU A 470 7.91 16.47 22.87
N GLU A 471 8.37 17.71 22.72
CA GLU A 471 8.84 18.55 23.82
C GLU A 471 7.70 18.88 24.81
N GLU A 472 6.50 19.18 24.31
CA GLU A 472 5.32 19.41 25.14
C GLU A 472 5.01 18.17 26.00
N ILE A 473 4.91 16.99 25.38
CA ILE A 473 4.68 15.71 26.05
C ILE A 473 5.78 15.43 27.09
N SER A 474 7.05 15.59 26.71
CA SER A 474 8.20 15.30 27.57
C SER A 474 8.30 16.25 28.77
N SER A 475 7.79 17.48 28.64
CA SER A 475 7.66 18.45 29.75
C SER A 475 6.51 18.13 30.72
N GLY A 476 5.77 17.03 30.51
CA GLY A 476 4.61 16.65 31.31
C GLY A 476 3.33 17.41 30.95
N ARG A 477 3.35 18.19 29.85
CA ARG A 477 2.18 18.90 29.33
C ARG A 477 1.47 17.99 28.32
N GLY A 478 0.30 17.51 28.71
CA GLY A 478 -0.53 16.63 27.91
C GLY A 478 -0.21 15.14 28.05
N ARG A 479 -1.14 14.30 27.58
CA ARG A 479 -1.03 12.84 27.62
C ARG A 479 -1.53 12.22 26.33
N VAL A 480 -0.65 11.46 25.70
CA VAL A 480 -0.89 10.79 24.43
C VAL A 480 -0.99 9.28 24.66
N PRO A 481 -2.01 8.58 24.12
CA PRO A 481 -2.18 7.15 24.34
C PRO A 481 -1.14 6.35 23.57
N VAL A 482 -0.92 5.10 24.00
CA VAL A 482 -0.16 4.12 23.24
C VAL A 482 -1.14 3.19 22.53
N VAL A 483 -1.06 3.10 21.21
CA VAL A 483 -1.83 2.20 20.36
C VAL A 483 -0.93 1.05 19.93
N LYS A 484 -1.42 -0.18 20.05
CA LYS A 484 -0.73 -1.41 19.63
C LYS A 484 -1.53 -2.13 18.55
N GLY A 485 -0.84 -2.93 17.74
CA GLY A 485 -1.45 -3.70 16.66
C GLY A 485 -1.54 -2.93 15.34
N GLU A 486 -2.24 -3.52 14.38
CA GLU A 486 -2.37 -3.00 13.01
C GLU A 486 -3.26 -1.75 12.95
N LEU A 487 -3.03 -0.89 11.95
CA LEU A 487 -3.93 0.19 11.54
C LEU A 487 -4.53 -0.21 10.17
N ASN A 488 -5.41 -1.21 10.20
CA ASN A 488 -6.00 -1.92 9.06
C ASN A 488 -7.54 -2.01 9.32
N PHE A 489 -8.45 -2.05 8.34
CA PHE A 489 -8.36 -2.05 6.87
C PHE A 489 -9.28 -0.97 6.27
N THR A 490 -9.04 -0.52 5.03
CA THR A 490 -9.94 0.42 4.32
C THR A 490 -10.53 -0.16 3.02
N PHE A 491 -9.72 -0.78 2.16
CA PHE A 491 -10.14 -1.23 0.82
C PHE A 491 -9.76 -2.70 0.58
N ASP A 492 -10.72 -3.58 0.81
CA ASP A 492 -10.55 -5.04 0.78
C ASP A 492 -10.49 -5.64 -0.62
N GLY A 493 -11.07 -4.97 -1.62
CA GLY A 493 -10.99 -5.35 -3.02
C GLY A 493 -9.57 -5.28 -3.61
N CYS A 494 -8.74 -4.38 -3.07
CA CYS A 494 -7.37 -4.11 -3.52
C CYS A 494 -6.44 -5.32 -3.40
N TYR A 495 -6.74 -6.28 -2.50
CA TYR A 495 -5.88 -7.46 -2.28
C TYR A 495 -5.91 -8.47 -3.44
N THR A 496 -6.90 -8.35 -4.34
CA THR A 496 -7.13 -9.35 -5.40
C THR A 496 -7.14 -8.78 -6.81
N THR A 497 -7.82 -7.65 -7.04
CA THR A 497 -7.97 -7.05 -8.40
C THR A 497 -6.62 -6.89 -9.09
N HIS A 498 -6.49 -7.09 -10.41
CA HIS A 498 -5.19 -7.15 -11.10
C HIS A 498 -4.22 -8.17 -10.48
N ALA A 499 -4.61 -9.44 -10.52
CA ALA A 499 -3.82 -10.54 -10.00
C ALA A 499 -2.45 -10.70 -10.70
N ASP A 500 -2.31 -10.16 -11.92
CA ASP A 500 -1.05 -10.10 -12.66
C ASP A 500 -0.02 -9.18 -12.01
N VAL A 501 -0.42 -7.96 -11.60
CA VAL A 501 0.45 -7.01 -10.89
C VAL A 501 0.92 -7.59 -9.57
N LYS A 502 0.03 -8.23 -8.80
CA LYS A 502 0.38 -8.94 -7.55
C LYS A 502 1.39 -10.06 -7.79
N ARG A 503 1.22 -10.81 -8.88
CA ARG A 503 2.16 -11.86 -9.29
C ARG A 503 3.52 -11.28 -9.67
N TYR A 504 3.55 -10.20 -10.46
CA TYR A 504 4.80 -9.51 -10.80
C TYR A 504 5.52 -8.99 -9.56
N ASN A 505 4.77 -8.41 -8.61
CA ASN A 505 5.33 -7.94 -7.34
C ASN A 505 6.05 -9.07 -6.61
N ARG A 506 5.36 -10.19 -6.30
CA ARG A 506 5.97 -11.31 -5.57
C ARG A 506 7.18 -11.89 -6.31
N LEU A 507 7.10 -12.01 -7.63
CA LEU A 507 8.22 -12.51 -8.44
C LEU A 507 9.43 -11.57 -8.37
N CYS A 508 9.23 -10.25 -8.50
CA CYS A 508 10.34 -9.29 -8.41
C CYS A 508 11.00 -9.34 -7.03
N GLU A 509 10.20 -9.29 -5.96
CA GLU A 509 10.69 -9.36 -4.58
C GLU A 509 11.58 -10.58 -4.36
N ARG A 510 11.06 -11.76 -4.70
CA ARG A 510 11.78 -13.02 -4.52
C ARG A 510 13.05 -13.05 -5.35
N MET A 511 12.95 -12.79 -6.66
CA MET A 511 14.09 -12.95 -7.57
C MET A 511 15.21 -11.95 -7.29
N LEU A 512 14.90 -10.72 -6.91
CA LEU A 512 15.92 -9.73 -6.54
C LEU A 512 16.64 -10.10 -5.25
N VAL A 513 15.93 -10.63 -4.25
CA VAL A 513 16.56 -11.15 -3.01
C VAL A 513 17.47 -12.35 -3.31
N ASP A 514 17.02 -13.29 -4.15
CA ASP A 514 17.84 -14.45 -4.55
C ASP A 514 19.08 -14.01 -5.36
N ALA A 515 18.93 -13.04 -6.26
CA ALA A 515 20.03 -12.47 -7.03
C ALA A 515 21.08 -11.81 -6.14
N GLU A 516 20.67 -11.02 -5.15
CA GLU A 516 21.59 -10.38 -4.19
C GLU A 516 22.33 -11.40 -3.32
N ARG A 517 21.63 -12.43 -2.83
CA ARG A 517 22.24 -13.50 -2.04
C ARG A 517 23.33 -14.20 -2.82
N LEU A 518 23.00 -14.70 -4.01
CA LEU A 518 23.92 -15.48 -4.84
C LEU A 518 25.12 -14.63 -5.28
N SER A 519 24.88 -13.41 -5.79
CA SER A 519 25.96 -12.51 -6.24
C SER A 519 26.89 -12.08 -5.10
N THR A 520 26.35 -11.91 -3.88
CA THR A 520 27.16 -11.63 -2.69
C THR A 520 28.07 -12.81 -2.33
N LEU A 521 27.55 -14.04 -2.36
CA LEU A 521 28.28 -15.25 -2.00
C LEU A 521 29.39 -15.61 -2.98
N VAL A 522 29.20 -15.28 -4.26
CA VAL A 522 30.23 -15.52 -5.29
C VAL A 522 31.20 -14.35 -5.49
N GLY A 523 30.93 -13.21 -4.86
CA GLY A 523 31.80 -12.02 -4.89
C GLY A 523 31.68 -11.16 -6.15
N VAL A 524 30.62 -11.34 -6.95
CA VAL A 524 30.37 -10.60 -8.20
C VAL A 524 29.05 -9.85 -8.08
N TYR A 525 29.04 -8.73 -7.33
CA TYR A 525 27.81 -8.00 -6.99
C TYR A 525 27.57 -6.77 -7.89
N PRO A 526 26.63 -6.80 -8.85
CA PRO A 526 26.37 -5.69 -9.76
C PRO A 526 25.49 -4.62 -9.09
N ARG A 527 26.10 -3.82 -8.22
CA ARG A 527 25.42 -2.90 -7.29
C ARG A 527 24.44 -1.94 -7.96
N ASP A 528 24.88 -1.18 -8.96
CA ASP A 528 24.04 -0.17 -9.60
C ASP A 528 22.89 -0.79 -10.40
N THR A 529 23.17 -1.92 -11.06
CA THR A 529 22.17 -2.69 -11.83
C THR A 529 21.06 -3.22 -10.94
N LEU A 530 21.42 -3.86 -9.81
CA LEU A 530 20.45 -4.35 -8.82
C LEU A 530 19.68 -3.20 -8.16
N ARG A 531 20.36 -2.08 -7.85
CA ARG A 531 19.73 -0.87 -7.31
C ARG A 531 18.64 -0.34 -8.24
N GLU A 532 18.91 -0.26 -9.53
CA GLU A 532 17.92 0.21 -10.51
C GLU A 532 16.77 -0.79 -10.68
N ALA A 533 17.07 -2.10 -10.71
CA ALA A 533 16.04 -3.14 -10.76
C ALA A 533 15.10 -3.09 -9.54
N TRP A 534 15.64 -2.87 -8.34
CA TRP A 534 14.82 -2.64 -7.15
C TRP A 534 13.95 -1.40 -7.30
N ARG A 535 14.50 -0.25 -7.71
CA ARG A 535 13.71 0.98 -7.88
C ARG A 535 12.54 0.81 -8.85
N LYS A 536 12.71 0.03 -9.92
CA LYS A 536 11.62 -0.33 -10.85
C LYS A 536 10.56 -1.20 -10.18
N ALA A 537 10.96 -2.22 -9.41
CA ALA A 537 10.03 -3.06 -8.66
C ALA A 537 9.27 -2.24 -7.59
N LEU A 538 9.96 -1.37 -6.86
CA LEU A 538 9.38 -0.52 -5.81
C LEU A 538 8.42 0.54 -6.36
N PHE A 539 8.67 1.04 -7.56
CA PHE A 539 7.73 1.96 -8.21
C PHE A 539 6.35 1.29 -8.39
N ASN A 540 6.34 0.02 -8.80
CA ASN A 540 5.09 -0.75 -8.93
C ASN A 540 4.40 -1.06 -7.59
N GLN A 541 5.04 -0.76 -6.46
CA GLN A 541 4.43 -0.88 -5.13
C GLN A 541 3.72 0.38 -4.66
N PHE A 542 3.71 1.44 -5.47
CA PHE A 542 2.86 2.61 -5.21
C PHE A 542 1.43 2.14 -4.94
N HIS A 543 0.78 2.73 -3.93
CA HIS A 543 -0.43 2.15 -3.35
C HIS A 543 -1.53 1.90 -4.40
N ASP A 544 -1.78 2.79 -5.37
CA ASP A 544 -2.79 2.50 -6.41
C ASP A 544 -2.35 1.49 -7.49
N ILE A 545 -1.06 1.48 -7.84
CA ILE A 545 -0.54 0.53 -8.84
C ILE A 545 -0.66 -0.88 -8.28
N LEU A 546 -0.11 -1.13 -7.10
CA LEU A 546 -0.13 -2.45 -6.48
C LEU A 546 -1.54 -2.86 -6.07
N CYS A 547 -2.39 -1.91 -5.66
CA CYS A 547 -3.79 -2.20 -5.35
C CYS A 547 -4.62 -2.57 -6.57
N GLY A 548 -4.17 -2.25 -7.79
CA GLY A 548 -4.94 -2.58 -8.99
C GLY A 548 -6.16 -1.67 -9.15
N SER A 549 -6.03 -0.40 -8.75
CA SER A 549 -7.09 0.60 -8.66
C SER A 549 -7.02 1.72 -9.71
N GLY A 550 -6.20 1.56 -10.75
CA GLY A 550 -6.03 2.55 -11.83
C GLY A 550 -6.65 2.10 -13.16
N ILE A 551 -6.64 2.99 -14.14
CA ILE A 551 -7.17 2.71 -15.49
C ILE A 551 -6.30 1.69 -16.22
N HIS A 552 -6.89 0.92 -17.13
CA HIS A 552 -6.20 -0.15 -17.86
C HIS A 552 -4.83 0.23 -18.46
N GLU A 553 -4.73 1.44 -19.00
CA GLU A 553 -3.52 1.93 -19.69
C GLU A 553 -2.27 1.94 -18.80
N ILE A 554 -2.40 2.18 -17.49
CA ILE A 554 -1.22 2.34 -16.61
C ILE A 554 -0.47 1.01 -16.41
N TYR A 555 -1.17 -0.12 -16.53
CA TYR A 555 -0.59 -1.44 -16.24
C TYR A 555 0.38 -1.89 -17.32
N GLY A 556 0.31 -1.34 -18.54
CA GLY A 556 1.32 -1.56 -19.57
C GLY A 556 2.70 -1.03 -19.16
N TYR A 557 2.74 0.16 -18.57
CA TYR A 557 3.97 0.75 -18.04
C TYR A 557 4.49 -0.04 -16.83
N SER A 558 3.60 -0.34 -15.87
CA SER A 558 3.94 -1.13 -14.68
C SER A 558 4.53 -2.50 -15.04
N LYS A 559 3.91 -3.22 -15.98
CA LYS A 559 4.38 -4.51 -16.48
C LYS A 559 5.79 -4.42 -17.07
N THR A 560 6.07 -3.39 -17.86
CA THR A 560 7.39 -3.18 -18.48
C THR A 560 8.48 -3.03 -17.41
N LEU A 561 8.22 -2.25 -16.36
CA LEU A 561 9.16 -2.09 -15.24
C LEU A 561 9.42 -3.40 -14.50
N ALA A 562 8.38 -4.20 -14.27
CA ALA A 562 8.51 -5.51 -13.62
C ALA A 562 9.32 -6.49 -14.49
N GLU A 563 9.04 -6.56 -15.79
CA GLU A 563 9.76 -7.46 -16.71
C GLU A 563 11.25 -7.10 -16.82
N ASP A 564 11.58 -5.82 -16.77
CA ASP A 564 12.96 -5.34 -16.71
C ASP A 564 13.67 -5.79 -15.42
N ALA A 565 13.03 -5.63 -14.26
CA ALA A 565 13.59 -6.05 -12.98
C ALA A 565 13.79 -7.58 -12.94
N LEU A 566 12.82 -8.36 -13.46
CA LEU A 566 12.92 -9.81 -13.55
C LEU A 566 14.03 -10.27 -14.49
N ARG A 567 14.22 -9.60 -15.63
CA ARG A 567 15.30 -9.92 -16.57
C ARG A 567 16.66 -9.71 -15.91
N CYS A 568 16.86 -8.56 -15.27
CA CYS A 568 18.05 -8.27 -14.47
C CYS A 568 18.30 -9.36 -13.41
N ALA A 569 17.29 -9.71 -12.61
CA ALA A 569 17.45 -10.71 -11.56
C ALA A 569 17.84 -12.10 -12.12
N LYS A 570 17.22 -12.51 -13.24
CA LYS A 570 17.55 -13.78 -13.91
C LYS A 570 18.99 -13.83 -14.41
N GLU A 571 19.45 -12.75 -15.03
CA GLU A 571 20.83 -12.63 -15.53
C GLU A 571 21.82 -12.77 -14.37
N VAL A 572 21.62 -12.00 -13.29
CA VAL A 572 22.48 -12.05 -12.10
C VAL A 572 22.47 -13.42 -11.42
N ILE A 573 21.32 -14.07 -11.29
CA ILE A 573 21.22 -15.43 -10.75
C ILE A 573 21.98 -16.42 -11.64
N GLY A 574 21.80 -16.36 -12.95
CA GLY A 574 22.48 -17.23 -13.92
C GLY A 574 24.01 -17.09 -13.84
N GLU A 575 24.51 -15.86 -13.93
CA GLU A 575 25.95 -15.56 -13.83
C GLU A 575 26.54 -15.98 -12.48
N SER A 576 25.78 -15.79 -11.39
CA SER A 576 26.21 -16.22 -10.06
C SER A 576 26.26 -17.74 -9.94
N MET A 577 25.28 -18.46 -10.50
CA MET A 577 25.28 -19.92 -10.52
C MET A 577 26.43 -20.48 -11.37
N GLU A 578 26.74 -19.87 -12.51
CA GLU A 578 27.91 -20.20 -13.34
C GLU A 578 29.23 -19.95 -12.60
N THR A 579 29.34 -18.81 -11.93
CA THR A 579 30.51 -18.45 -11.11
C THR A 579 30.68 -19.45 -9.97
N LEU A 580 29.61 -19.79 -9.26
CA LEU A 580 29.65 -20.79 -8.18
C LEU A 580 30.06 -22.16 -8.72
N ALA A 581 29.47 -22.61 -9.83
CA ALA A 581 29.81 -23.87 -10.46
C ALA A 581 31.29 -23.96 -10.82
N SER A 582 31.89 -22.87 -11.31
CA SER A 582 33.33 -22.82 -11.65
C SER A 582 34.27 -23.07 -10.46
N GLN A 583 33.76 -22.89 -9.23
CA GLN A 583 34.52 -23.04 -7.98
C GLN A 583 34.42 -24.45 -7.38
N ILE A 584 33.58 -25.34 -7.96
CA ILE A 584 33.33 -26.70 -7.47
C ILE A 584 34.19 -27.72 -8.24
N GLY A 585 34.78 -28.68 -7.51
CA GLY A 585 35.55 -29.77 -8.10
C GLY A 585 34.69 -30.98 -8.45
N PHE A 586 33.98 -30.94 -9.58
CA PHE A 586 33.09 -32.03 -10.01
C PHE A 586 33.85 -33.34 -10.26
N LYS A 587 33.25 -34.46 -9.86
CA LYS A 587 33.81 -35.81 -10.08
C LYS A 587 33.64 -36.23 -11.54
N GLU A 588 34.74 -36.55 -12.21
CA GLU A 588 34.72 -37.10 -13.56
C GLU A 588 34.15 -38.52 -13.58
N GLY A 589 33.40 -38.87 -14.64
CA GLY A 589 32.85 -40.21 -14.83
C GLY A 589 31.59 -40.56 -14.01
N GLU A 590 31.13 -39.67 -13.13
CA GLU A 590 29.96 -39.91 -12.27
C GLU A 590 28.61 -39.54 -12.92
N GLY A 591 28.61 -39.04 -14.16
CA GLY A 591 27.39 -38.62 -14.88
C GLY A 591 27.36 -37.11 -15.15
N VAL A 592 26.17 -36.56 -15.39
CA VAL A 592 25.96 -35.11 -15.58
C VAL A 592 25.74 -34.46 -14.21
N PRO A 593 26.64 -33.59 -13.73
CA PRO A 593 26.43 -32.89 -12.46
C PRO A 593 25.29 -31.88 -12.59
N VAL A 594 24.46 -31.80 -11.56
CA VAL A 594 23.43 -30.79 -11.38
C VAL A 594 23.71 -30.09 -10.07
N LEU A 595 24.08 -28.82 -10.15
CA LEU A 595 24.24 -27.95 -9.00
C LEU A 595 22.85 -27.54 -8.50
N VAL A 596 22.52 -27.89 -7.27
CA VAL A 596 21.26 -27.52 -6.61
C VAL A 596 21.58 -26.55 -5.48
N PHE A 597 21.03 -25.34 -5.54
CA PHE A 597 21.27 -24.27 -4.58
C PHE A 597 20.00 -23.95 -3.78
N ASN A 598 20.17 -23.81 -2.47
CA ASN A 598 19.16 -23.37 -1.53
C ASN A 598 19.44 -21.94 -1.09
N THR A 599 18.57 -21.00 -1.44
CA THR A 599 18.72 -19.58 -1.05
C THR A 599 18.21 -19.25 0.35
N LEU A 600 17.70 -20.24 1.10
CA LEU A 600 17.12 -20.04 2.44
C LEU A 600 18.10 -20.48 3.55
N PRO A 601 18.10 -19.80 4.71
CA PRO A 601 19.12 -19.96 5.78
C PRO A 601 18.89 -21.17 6.69
N TRP A 602 18.18 -22.19 6.20
CA TRP A 602 18.01 -23.48 6.87
C TRP A 602 18.11 -24.62 5.86
N PRO A 603 18.60 -25.80 6.27
CA PRO A 603 18.61 -26.97 5.40
C PRO A 603 17.17 -27.35 5.05
N ARG A 604 16.96 -27.80 3.82
CA ARG A 604 15.65 -28.29 3.39
C ARG A 604 15.74 -29.43 2.40
N ARG A 605 14.70 -30.24 2.43
CA ARG A 605 14.40 -31.28 1.45
C ARG A 605 13.26 -30.79 0.57
N ASP A 606 13.53 -30.54 -0.71
CA ASP A 606 12.50 -29.99 -1.61
C ASP A 606 12.68 -30.43 -3.06
N VAL A 607 11.72 -30.04 -3.90
CA VAL A 607 11.62 -30.38 -5.31
C VAL A 607 12.66 -29.62 -6.12
N VAL A 608 13.42 -30.36 -6.91
CA VAL A 608 14.32 -29.82 -7.94
C VAL A 608 13.68 -29.98 -9.31
N ARG A 609 13.79 -28.94 -10.13
CA ARG A 609 13.38 -28.97 -11.55
C ARG A 609 14.56 -28.49 -12.38
N VAL A 610 15.02 -29.31 -13.31
CA VAL A 610 16.17 -28.99 -14.16
C VAL A 610 15.94 -29.48 -15.58
N ARG A 611 16.37 -28.72 -16.59
CA ARG A 611 16.28 -29.14 -18.00
C ARG A 611 17.61 -29.72 -18.45
N LEU A 612 17.58 -30.90 -19.05
CA LEU A 612 18.74 -31.50 -19.71
C LEU A 612 18.46 -31.67 -21.21
N PRO A 613 19.47 -31.47 -22.08
CA PRO A 613 19.38 -31.87 -23.47
C PRO A 613 18.96 -33.34 -23.59
N SER A 614 17.99 -33.64 -24.47
CA SER A 614 17.38 -34.98 -24.57
C SER A 614 18.37 -36.11 -24.83
N HIS A 615 19.48 -35.85 -25.52
CA HIS A 615 20.54 -36.83 -25.77
C HIS A 615 21.37 -37.20 -24.52
N LEU A 616 21.23 -36.44 -23.42
CA LEU A 616 21.87 -36.68 -22.13
C LEU A 616 20.92 -37.35 -21.11
N ILE A 617 19.72 -37.75 -21.54
CA ILE A 617 18.70 -38.39 -20.70
C ILE A 617 18.70 -39.90 -20.96
N PRO A 618 19.41 -40.71 -20.15
CA PRO A 618 19.30 -42.18 -20.16
C PRO A 618 17.86 -42.70 -20.05
N ALA A 619 17.64 -43.95 -20.47
CA ALA A 619 16.34 -44.61 -20.36
C ALA A 619 15.92 -44.85 -18.89
N LYS A 620 16.89 -45.09 -18.00
CA LYS A 620 16.69 -45.24 -16.55
C LYS A 620 17.63 -44.30 -15.82
N LEU A 621 17.06 -43.41 -15.01
CA LEU A 621 17.77 -42.29 -14.42
C LEU A 621 17.70 -42.33 -12.90
N VAL A 622 18.82 -42.03 -12.28
CA VAL A 622 18.91 -41.73 -10.85
C VAL A 622 19.71 -40.45 -10.66
N ALA A 623 19.37 -39.70 -9.61
CA ALA A 623 20.20 -38.61 -9.14
C ALA A 623 20.96 -39.13 -7.92
N VAL A 624 22.29 -39.07 -7.96
CA VAL A 624 23.13 -39.58 -6.87
C VAL A 624 23.67 -38.41 -6.08
N SER A 625 23.38 -38.39 -4.77
CA SER A 625 23.91 -37.38 -3.86
C SER A 625 25.42 -37.55 -3.66
N PRO A 626 26.14 -36.55 -3.11
CA PRO A 626 27.57 -36.68 -2.83
C PRO A 626 27.92 -37.84 -1.88
N GLY A 627 26.97 -38.24 -1.02
CA GLY A 627 27.09 -39.38 -0.11
C GLY A 627 26.86 -40.75 -0.77
N GLY A 628 26.53 -40.79 -2.06
CA GLY A 628 26.28 -42.03 -2.81
C GLY A 628 24.83 -42.53 -2.77
N GLU A 629 23.92 -41.79 -2.12
CA GLU A 629 22.49 -42.15 -2.09
C GLU A 629 21.85 -41.85 -3.45
N ALA A 630 21.22 -42.86 -4.04
CA ALA A 630 20.47 -42.72 -5.28
C ALA A 630 19.01 -42.35 -4.98
N VAL A 631 18.56 -41.20 -5.48
CA VAL A 631 17.17 -40.76 -5.41
C VAL A 631 16.47 -40.93 -6.77
N PRO A 632 15.16 -41.24 -6.78
CA PRO A 632 14.44 -41.41 -8.03
C PRO A 632 14.36 -40.10 -8.81
N VAL A 633 14.45 -40.20 -10.13
CA VAL A 633 14.29 -39.10 -11.07
C VAL A 633 13.09 -39.37 -11.96
N GLN A 634 12.31 -38.34 -12.24
CA GLN A 634 11.14 -38.40 -13.10
C GLN A 634 11.28 -37.43 -14.26
N VAL A 635 11.17 -37.94 -15.48
CA VAL A 635 11.15 -37.13 -16.71
C VAL A 635 9.73 -36.61 -16.94
N CYS A 636 9.58 -35.29 -17.02
CA CYS A 636 8.31 -34.59 -17.15
C CYS A 636 8.37 -33.62 -18.35
N GLY A 637 8.12 -34.12 -19.56
CA GLY A 637 8.32 -33.33 -20.78
C GLY A 637 9.81 -33.10 -21.03
N ASP A 638 10.25 -31.84 -21.03
CA ASP A 638 11.66 -31.41 -21.17
C ASP A 638 12.38 -31.19 -19.82
N GLU A 639 11.69 -31.42 -18.69
CA GLU A 639 12.23 -31.24 -17.34
C GLU A 639 12.47 -32.57 -16.63
N LEU A 640 13.56 -32.64 -15.87
CA LEU A 640 13.79 -33.67 -14.85
C LEU A 640 13.35 -33.14 -13.49
N VAL A 641 12.68 -34.01 -12.73
CA VAL A 641 12.20 -33.73 -11.38
C VAL A 641 12.73 -34.78 -10.41
N PHE A 642 13.31 -34.33 -9.30
CA PHE A 642 13.74 -35.19 -8.19
C PHE A 642 13.68 -34.40 -6.87
N ILE A 643 13.88 -35.09 -5.74
CA ILE A 643 13.90 -34.47 -4.42
C ILE A 643 15.34 -34.37 -3.94
N ALA A 644 15.76 -33.18 -3.51
CA ALA A 644 17.11 -32.94 -3.04
C ALA A 644 17.12 -32.45 -1.59
N ASP A 645 18.07 -32.96 -0.83
CA ASP A 645 18.48 -32.44 0.47
C ASP A 645 19.62 -31.43 0.23
N THR A 646 19.36 -30.17 0.59
CA THR A 646 20.31 -29.07 0.34
C THR A 646 20.58 -28.32 1.64
N PRO A 647 21.85 -28.03 1.97
CA PRO A 647 22.20 -27.28 3.18
C PRO A 647 21.63 -25.86 3.15
N SER A 648 21.60 -25.21 4.31
CA SER A 648 21.21 -23.81 4.45
C SER A 648 22.11 -22.88 3.67
N LEU A 649 21.50 -21.92 2.98
CA LEU A 649 22.13 -20.90 2.14
C LEU A 649 23.37 -21.48 1.46
N GLY A 650 23.17 -22.51 0.63
CA GLY A 650 24.22 -23.46 0.29
C GLY A 650 23.81 -24.34 -0.87
N TYR A 651 24.70 -25.25 -1.26
CA TYR A 651 24.48 -26.11 -2.42
C TYR A 651 24.81 -27.57 -2.16
N THR A 652 24.20 -28.43 -2.98
CA THR A 652 24.52 -29.85 -3.12
C THR A 652 24.60 -30.18 -4.61
N THR A 653 25.64 -30.92 -5.02
CA THR A 653 25.79 -31.42 -6.39
C THR A 653 25.19 -32.83 -6.47
N TYR A 654 24.21 -33.00 -7.33
CA TYR A 654 23.65 -34.31 -7.67
C TYR A 654 24.18 -34.77 -9.02
N TYR A 655 24.55 -36.04 -9.13
CA TYR A 655 25.03 -36.62 -10.39
C TYR A 655 23.92 -37.42 -11.06
N ILE A 656 23.47 -36.94 -12.22
CA ILE A 656 22.45 -37.61 -13.04
C ILE A 656 23.15 -38.65 -13.90
N ARG A 657 22.82 -39.92 -13.69
CA ARG A 657 23.42 -41.04 -14.44
C ARG A 657 22.45 -42.19 -14.66
N GLU A 658 22.87 -43.12 -15.51
CA GLU A 658 22.14 -44.36 -15.72
C GLU A 658 22.15 -45.21 -14.43
N GLY A 659 20.97 -45.66 -14.02
CA GLY A 659 20.81 -46.48 -12.83
C GLY A 659 19.34 -46.77 -12.52
N GLU A 660 19.12 -47.65 -11.54
CA GLU A 660 17.80 -48.00 -11.03
C GLU A 660 17.66 -47.57 -9.57
N CYS A 661 16.49 -47.02 -9.21
CA CYS A 661 16.09 -46.74 -7.85
C CYS A 661 14.71 -47.34 -7.63
N GLU A 662 14.61 -48.38 -6.79
CA GLU A 662 13.33 -49.00 -6.46
C GLU A 662 12.44 -47.96 -5.76
N SER A 663 11.40 -47.53 -6.47
CA SER A 663 10.43 -46.58 -5.94
C SER A 663 9.07 -46.87 -6.55
N GLY A 664 8.07 -47.08 -5.68
CA GLY A 664 6.69 -47.16 -6.10
C GLY A 664 6.21 -45.82 -6.63
N ASN A 665 5.16 -45.85 -7.44
CA ASN A 665 4.50 -44.62 -7.89
C ASN A 665 3.77 -43.92 -6.74
N VAL A 666 3.66 -42.59 -6.83
CA VAL A 666 2.90 -41.79 -5.85
C VAL A 666 1.39 -41.95 -6.05
N ALA A 667 0.92 -42.27 -7.27
CA ALA A 667 -0.47 -42.62 -7.48
C ALA A 667 -0.73 -44.06 -7.01
N ARG A 668 -1.70 -44.22 -6.12
CA ARG A 668 -2.20 -45.53 -5.69
C ARG A 668 -3.21 -46.11 -6.68
N ASP A 669 -4.07 -45.24 -7.21
CA ASP A 669 -5.03 -45.51 -8.28
C ASP A 669 -5.35 -44.22 -9.05
N GLU A 670 -6.34 -44.25 -9.94
CA GLU A 670 -6.73 -43.13 -10.81
C GLU A 670 -7.16 -41.86 -10.03
N TYR A 671 -7.64 -42.00 -8.80
CA TYR A 671 -8.19 -40.88 -8.00
C TYR A 671 -7.56 -40.74 -6.61
N THR A 672 -6.54 -41.54 -6.31
CA THR A 672 -5.90 -41.58 -4.98
C THR A 672 -4.39 -41.41 -5.10
N LEU A 673 -3.87 -40.40 -4.41
CA LEU A 673 -2.43 -40.14 -4.25
C LEU A 673 -1.99 -40.57 -2.84
N GLU A 674 -0.83 -41.20 -2.75
CA GLU A 674 -0.27 -41.64 -1.48
C GLU A 674 1.25 -41.48 -1.47
N ASN A 675 1.76 -40.73 -0.48
CA ASN A 675 3.18 -40.65 -0.15
C ASN A 675 3.38 -41.10 1.31
N GLU A 676 4.57 -40.98 1.88
CA GLU A 676 4.85 -41.37 3.27
C GLU A 676 4.06 -40.56 4.32
N TYR A 677 3.57 -39.37 3.97
CA TYR A 677 2.89 -38.45 4.89
C TYR A 677 1.37 -38.54 4.79
N PHE A 678 0.83 -38.65 3.58
CA PHE A 678 -0.59 -38.44 3.30
C PHE A 678 -1.17 -39.51 2.41
N THR A 679 -2.46 -39.77 2.61
CA THR A 679 -3.34 -40.40 1.61
C THR A 679 -4.41 -39.39 1.24
N LEU A 680 -4.49 -39.01 -0.04
CA LEU A 680 -5.47 -38.07 -0.57
C LEU A 680 -6.31 -38.77 -1.63
N SER A 681 -7.64 -38.67 -1.55
CA SER A 681 -8.54 -39.14 -2.61
C SER A 681 -9.44 -38.01 -3.12
N VAL A 682 -9.57 -37.93 -4.44
CA VAL A 682 -10.41 -36.97 -5.15
C VAL A 682 -11.73 -37.64 -5.51
N ASP A 683 -12.85 -36.95 -5.34
CA ASP A 683 -14.14 -37.46 -5.79
C ASP A 683 -14.31 -37.23 -7.29
N ARG A 684 -14.55 -38.30 -8.04
CA ARG A 684 -14.73 -38.22 -9.49
C ARG A 684 -15.94 -37.37 -9.92
N LYS A 685 -17.02 -37.33 -9.11
CA LYS A 685 -18.25 -36.63 -9.50
C LYS A 685 -18.15 -35.13 -9.24
N THR A 686 -17.49 -34.74 -8.16
CA THR A 686 -17.40 -33.34 -7.75
C THR A 686 -16.08 -32.69 -8.10
N GLY A 687 -14.99 -33.46 -8.26
CA GLY A 687 -13.63 -32.96 -8.48
C GLY A 687 -12.96 -32.39 -7.22
N THR A 688 -13.62 -32.48 -6.07
CA THR A 688 -13.14 -31.98 -4.77
C THR A 688 -12.38 -33.06 -4.01
N ILE A 689 -11.63 -32.68 -2.97
CA ILE A 689 -10.97 -33.65 -2.09
C ILE A 689 -12.03 -34.34 -1.23
N ARG A 690 -12.23 -35.64 -1.48
CA ARG A 690 -13.14 -36.51 -0.73
C ARG A 690 -12.60 -36.82 0.67
N MET A 691 -11.30 -37.08 0.74
CA MET A 691 -10.61 -37.45 1.97
C MET A 691 -9.14 -37.07 1.88
N LEU A 692 -8.61 -36.55 2.98
CA LEU A 692 -7.18 -36.34 3.21
C LEU A 692 -6.84 -36.86 4.60
N TYR A 693 -5.95 -37.83 4.68
CA TYR A 693 -5.49 -38.45 5.93
C TYR A 693 -4.01 -38.18 6.14
N ASP A 694 -3.63 -37.68 7.32
CA ASP A 694 -2.24 -37.53 7.74
C ASP A 694 -1.80 -38.76 8.54
N LYS A 695 -0.91 -39.54 7.93
CA LYS A 695 -0.42 -40.82 8.47
C LYS A 695 0.49 -40.63 9.67
N ARG A 696 1.16 -39.48 9.79
CA ARG A 696 2.04 -39.19 10.93
C ARG A 696 1.24 -38.92 12.19
N ALA A 697 0.16 -38.14 12.04
CA ALA A 697 -0.69 -37.74 13.16
C ALA A 697 -1.82 -38.74 13.42
N GLY A 698 -2.08 -39.67 12.50
CA GLY A 698 -3.22 -40.57 12.56
C GLY A 698 -4.57 -39.86 12.45
N LYS A 699 -4.61 -38.64 11.87
CA LYS A 699 -5.79 -37.76 11.83
C LYS A 699 -6.37 -37.63 10.43
N GLN A 700 -7.70 -37.56 10.36
CA GLN A 700 -8.43 -37.16 9.15
C GLN A 700 -8.42 -35.64 9.06
N VAL A 701 -7.69 -35.09 8.07
CA VAL A 701 -7.64 -33.65 7.81
C VAL A 701 -8.93 -33.19 7.15
N PHE A 702 -9.37 -33.94 6.12
CA PHE A 702 -10.64 -33.74 5.44
C PHE A 702 -11.42 -35.06 5.37
N ASN A 703 -12.73 -34.99 5.60
CA ASN A 703 -13.66 -36.10 5.45
C ASN A 703 -15.06 -35.55 5.17
N ARG A 704 -15.81 -36.19 4.26
CA ARG A 704 -17.20 -35.85 3.96
C ARG A 704 -18.14 -36.08 5.16
N LEU A 705 -17.86 -37.11 5.96
CA LEU A 705 -18.62 -37.40 7.18
C LEU A 705 -18.01 -36.59 8.34
N ARG A 706 -18.46 -35.35 8.51
CA ARG A 706 -18.04 -34.46 9.61
C ARG A 706 -19.23 -33.66 10.16
N TYR A 707 -19.06 -33.07 11.35
CA TYR A 707 -20.11 -32.32 12.05
C TYR A 707 -20.76 -31.26 11.16
N GLU A 708 -22.08 -31.10 11.27
CA GLU A 708 -22.88 -30.16 10.46
C GLU A 708 -22.41 -28.70 10.59
N ALA A 709 -21.79 -28.35 11.73
CA ALA A 709 -21.20 -27.04 11.98
C ALA A 709 -19.99 -26.71 11.08
N THR A 710 -19.42 -27.70 10.38
CA THR A 710 -18.23 -27.53 9.52
C THR A 710 -18.65 -27.48 8.04
N ARG A 711 -19.07 -26.29 7.57
CA ARG A 711 -19.48 -26.06 6.18
C ARG A 711 -18.53 -25.08 5.46
N PRO A 712 -18.27 -25.25 4.15
CA PRO A 712 -18.75 -26.36 3.29
C PRO A 712 -18.13 -27.72 3.67
N GLN A 713 -18.81 -28.81 3.30
CA GLN A 713 -18.34 -30.19 3.58
C GLN A 713 -17.22 -30.65 2.63
N GLU A 714 -17.02 -29.95 1.52
CA GLU A 714 -15.98 -30.26 0.53
C GLU A 714 -14.75 -29.37 0.74
N SER A 715 -13.56 -29.88 0.43
CA SER A 715 -12.28 -29.15 0.45
C SER A 715 -11.64 -29.19 -0.94
N HIS A 716 -10.77 -28.20 -1.25
CA HIS A 716 -10.40 -27.87 -2.63
C HIS A 716 -11.65 -27.57 -3.48
N LEU A 717 -12.60 -26.86 -2.86
CA LEU A 717 -13.85 -26.47 -3.49
C LEU A 717 -13.67 -25.08 -4.11
N PHE A 718 -13.77 -25.00 -5.43
CA PHE A 718 -13.88 -23.71 -6.11
C PHE A 718 -15.27 -23.12 -5.90
N GLN A 719 -15.31 -21.86 -5.51
CA GLN A 719 -16.54 -21.12 -5.26
C GLN A 719 -16.50 -19.81 -6.04
N VAL A 720 -17.60 -19.46 -6.71
CA VAL A 720 -17.78 -18.14 -7.29
C VAL A 720 -18.74 -17.34 -6.45
N LEU A 721 -18.24 -16.26 -5.87
CA LEU A 721 -19.03 -15.31 -5.11
C LEU A 721 -19.55 -14.24 -6.06
N HIS A 722 -20.86 -13.99 -6.03
CA HIS A 722 -21.53 -13.04 -6.91
C HIS A 722 -21.71 -11.71 -6.18
N GLU A 723 -20.89 -10.74 -6.52
CA GLU A 723 -20.91 -9.41 -5.96
C GLU A 723 -21.91 -8.52 -6.72
N ALA A 724 -22.79 -7.81 -5.99
CA ALA A 724 -23.74 -6.88 -6.58
C ALA A 724 -23.00 -5.68 -7.21
N PRO A 725 -23.51 -5.06 -8.31
CA PRO A 725 -22.92 -3.85 -8.86
C PRO A 725 -22.87 -2.70 -7.85
N HIS A 726 -21.72 -2.03 -7.72
CA HIS A 726 -21.52 -0.86 -6.88
C HIS A 726 -20.33 0.00 -7.41
N PRO A 727 -20.23 1.30 -7.04
CA PRO A 727 -19.10 2.13 -7.43
C PRO A 727 -17.80 1.72 -6.73
N MET A 728 -16.64 2.09 -7.29
CA MET A 728 -15.32 1.72 -6.73
C MET A 728 -15.08 0.20 -6.65
N SER A 729 -15.56 -0.55 -7.65
CA SER A 729 -15.42 -2.01 -7.68
C SER A 729 -13.98 -2.50 -7.57
N ALA A 730 -12.96 -1.78 -8.03
CA ALA A 730 -11.56 -2.21 -7.81
C ALA A 730 -11.17 -2.19 -6.32
N TRP A 731 -11.67 -1.24 -5.54
CA TRP A 731 -11.24 -1.00 -4.14
C TRP A 731 -12.04 -1.76 -3.10
N ILE A 732 -13.36 -1.84 -3.26
CA ILE A 732 -14.27 -2.32 -2.21
C ILE A 732 -14.93 -3.60 -2.69
N ILE A 733 -15.02 -4.62 -1.84
CA ILE A 733 -15.91 -5.77 -2.07
C ILE A 733 -17.32 -5.40 -1.63
N GLY A 734 -18.25 -5.35 -2.58
CA GLY A 734 -19.66 -5.08 -2.36
C GLY A 734 -20.45 -6.24 -1.73
N GLU A 735 -21.78 -6.10 -1.75
CA GLU A 735 -22.68 -7.11 -1.23
C GLU A 735 -22.57 -8.43 -2.02
N ILE A 736 -22.31 -9.53 -1.32
CA ILE A 736 -22.31 -10.87 -1.91
C ILE A 736 -23.74 -11.42 -1.94
N THR A 737 -24.32 -11.46 -3.14
CA THR A 737 -25.71 -11.89 -3.39
C THR A 737 -25.88 -13.40 -3.51
N GLY A 738 -24.80 -14.13 -3.76
CA GLY A 738 -24.83 -15.58 -3.94
C GLY A 738 -23.46 -16.23 -3.99
N VAL A 739 -23.43 -17.54 -3.75
CA VAL A 739 -22.22 -18.37 -3.82
C VAL A 739 -22.53 -19.60 -4.68
N GLU A 740 -21.83 -19.73 -5.81
CA GLU A 740 -21.90 -20.91 -6.67
C GLU A 740 -20.73 -21.86 -6.37
N ASN A 741 -21.05 -23.09 -5.97
CA ASN A 741 -20.05 -24.14 -5.73
C ASN A 741 -19.80 -24.92 -7.03
N LEU A 742 -18.56 -24.93 -7.51
CA LEU A 742 -18.18 -25.70 -8.70
C LEU A 742 -17.94 -27.16 -8.31
N VAL A 743 -18.96 -28.00 -8.50
CA VAL A 743 -18.97 -29.43 -8.13
C VAL A 743 -19.35 -30.35 -9.28
N LYS A 744 -19.20 -29.88 -10.52
CA LYS A 744 -19.48 -30.63 -11.75
C LYS A 744 -18.31 -30.41 -12.72
N PRO A 745 -17.18 -31.10 -12.53
CA PRO A 745 -16.02 -30.95 -13.40
C PRO A 745 -16.31 -31.51 -14.79
N GLU A 746 -15.69 -30.91 -15.82
CA GLU A 746 -15.63 -31.49 -17.18
C GLU A 746 -14.70 -32.71 -17.21
N GLU A 747 -13.67 -32.71 -16.36
CA GLU A 747 -12.63 -33.73 -16.33
C GLU A 747 -12.10 -33.93 -14.90
N VAL A 748 -11.91 -35.20 -14.52
CA VAL A 748 -11.08 -35.62 -13.39
C VAL A 748 -10.22 -36.78 -13.89
N SER A 749 -8.91 -36.59 -13.97
CA SER A 749 -8.00 -37.56 -14.59
C SER A 749 -6.63 -37.58 -13.92
N LEU A 750 -6.02 -38.76 -13.85
CA LEU A 750 -4.60 -38.90 -13.48
C LEU A 750 -3.73 -38.53 -14.69
N VAL A 751 -3.12 -37.35 -14.66
CA VAL A 751 -2.33 -36.82 -15.79
C VAL A 751 -0.83 -37.07 -15.65
N GLU A 752 -0.37 -37.41 -14.44
CA GLU A 752 1.02 -37.73 -14.18
C GLU A 752 1.12 -38.82 -13.12
N ASN A 753 1.89 -39.86 -13.40
CA ASN A 753 2.08 -40.99 -12.50
C ASN A 753 3.54 -41.46 -12.55
N GLY A 754 4.33 -41.05 -11.56
CA GLY A 754 5.70 -41.51 -11.47
C GLY A 754 6.22 -41.63 -10.04
N PRO A 755 7.50 -41.99 -9.90
CA PRO A 755 8.12 -42.32 -8.61
C PRO A 755 8.39 -41.11 -7.72
N VAL A 756 8.50 -39.91 -8.31
CA VAL A 756 8.80 -38.66 -7.61
C VAL A 756 7.54 -37.88 -7.31
N ARG A 757 6.62 -37.78 -8.27
CA ARG A 757 5.33 -37.11 -8.08
C ARG A 757 4.23 -37.72 -8.93
N ALA A 758 2.99 -37.50 -8.49
CA ALA A 758 1.80 -37.77 -9.26
C ALA A 758 0.83 -36.58 -9.24
N ARG A 759 -0.01 -36.48 -10.27
CA ARG A 759 -0.94 -35.37 -10.47
C ARG A 759 -2.32 -35.83 -10.90
N ILE A 760 -3.32 -35.40 -10.16
CA ILE A 760 -4.73 -35.50 -10.57
C ILE A 760 -5.16 -34.12 -11.07
N ARG A 761 -5.58 -34.07 -12.33
CA ARG A 761 -6.14 -32.87 -12.95
C ARG A 761 -7.64 -32.83 -12.72
N VAL A 762 -8.12 -31.64 -12.38
CA VAL A 762 -9.55 -31.34 -12.31
C VAL A 762 -9.83 -30.10 -13.16
N VAL A 763 -10.82 -30.19 -14.04
CA VAL A 763 -11.22 -29.11 -14.93
C VAL A 763 -12.67 -28.72 -14.64
N TYR A 764 -12.91 -27.43 -14.42
CA TYR A 764 -14.24 -26.85 -14.34
C TYR A 764 -14.46 -25.82 -15.43
N LYS A 765 -15.72 -25.69 -15.84
CA LYS A 765 -16.20 -24.58 -16.65
C LYS A 765 -17.13 -23.73 -15.80
N TYR A 766 -16.94 -22.42 -15.87
CA TYR A 766 -17.83 -21.43 -15.26
C TYR A 766 -18.13 -20.36 -16.29
N ARG A 767 -19.40 -20.19 -16.68
CA ARG A 767 -19.80 -19.26 -17.75
C ARG A 767 -18.88 -19.38 -18.98
N ARG A 768 -18.03 -18.38 -19.24
CA ARG A 768 -17.08 -18.34 -20.38
C ARG A 768 -15.64 -18.71 -19.97
N SER A 769 -15.43 -18.91 -18.68
CA SER A 769 -14.13 -19.18 -18.08
C SER A 769 -13.90 -20.68 -17.91
N ARG A 770 -12.62 -21.05 -17.87
CA ARG A 770 -12.16 -22.42 -17.65
C ARG A 770 -11.10 -22.45 -16.55
N ILE A 771 -11.29 -23.31 -15.57
CA ILE A 771 -10.42 -23.46 -14.41
C ILE A 771 -9.82 -24.86 -14.45
N CYS A 772 -8.50 -24.97 -14.53
CA CYS A 772 -7.78 -26.23 -14.55
C CYS A 772 -6.83 -26.29 -13.35
N SER A 773 -7.02 -27.24 -12.45
CA SER A 773 -6.21 -27.40 -11.24
C SER A 773 -5.54 -28.78 -11.24
N ASP A 774 -4.21 -28.79 -11.16
CA ASP A 774 -3.44 -30.02 -10.98
C ASP A 774 -3.08 -30.21 -9.50
N ILE A 775 -3.75 -31.16 -8.84
CA ILE A 775 -3.48 -31.58 -7.46
C ILE A 775 -2.23 -32.45 -7.50
N THR A 776 -1.12 -31.93 -6.97
CA THR A 776 0.20 -32.56 -7.04
C THR A 776 0.64 -33.03 -5.66
N MET A 777 1.03 -34.30 -5.58
CA MET A 777 1.69 -34.88 -4.40
C MET A 777 3.09 -35.33 -4.80
N TYR A 778 4.08 -34.95 -4.00
CA TYR A 778 5.46 -35.38 -4.15
C TYR A 778 5.81 -36.42 -3.09
N ARG A 779 6.66 -37.37 -3.44
CA ARG A 779 7.43 -38.15 -2.46
C ARG A 779 8.38 -37.20 -1.72
N GLY A 780 8.69 -37.45 -0.46
CA GLY A 780 9.72 -36.70 0.28
C GLY A 780 9.30 -35.32 0.78
N VAL A 781 8.11 -34.81 0.40
CA VAL A 781 7.67 -33.45 0.73
C VAL A 781 6.32 -33.49 1.47
N PRO A 782 6.25 -32.94 2.70
CA PRO A 782 5.04 -33.00 3.52
C PRO A 782 4.02 -31.89 3.20
N ARG A 783 3.80 -31.55 1.93
CA ARG A 783 2.74 -30.61 1.49
C ARG A 783 2.07 -31.10 0.21
N ILE A 784 0.86 -30.62 -0.05
CA ILE A 784 0.12 -30.88 -1.29
C ILE A 784 0.01 -29.58 -2.07
N GLU A 785 0.45 -29.58 -3.32
CA GLU A 785 0.47 -28.39 -4.18
C GLU A 785 -0.67 -28.41 -5.18
N PHE A 786 -1.19 -27.23 -5.50
CA PHE A 786 -2.22 -27.01 -6.50
C PHE A 786 -1.67 -26.06 -7.54
N HIS A 787 -1.44 -26.59 -8.74
CA HIS A 787 -0.99 -25.81 -9.89
C HIS A 787 -2.24 -25.46 -10.70
N THR A 788 -2.74 -24.24 -10.53
CA THR A 788 -4.02 -23.81 -11.10
C THR A 788 -3.81 -22.83 -12.24
N SER A 789 -4.29 -23.21 -13.43
CA SER A 789 -4.38 -22.35 -14.62
C SER A 789 -5.82 -21.93 -14.84
N ILE A 790 -6.06 -20.64 -15.00
CA ILE A 790 -7.41 -20.07 -15.12
C ILE A 790 -7.45 -19.23 -16.39
N GLU A 791 -8.30 -19.61 -17.34
CA GLU A 791 -8.69 -18.74 -18.45
C GLU A 791 -9.95 -18.01 -18.01
N TRP A 792 -9.77 -16.78 -17.51
CA TRP A 792 -10.84 -15.95 -16.95
C TRP A 792 -11.36 -14.99 -18.01
N MET A 793 -12.62 -15.17 -18.42
CA MET A 793 -13.27 -14.39 -19.48
C MET A 793 -14.54 -13.70 -19.00
N GLU A 794 -14.67 -13.53 -17.68
CA GLU A 794 -15.80 -12.81 -17.10
C GLU A 794 -15.62 -11.29 -17.19
N PHE A 795 -16.74 -10.57 -17.27
CA PHE A 795 -16.78 -9.11 -17.22
C PHE A 795 -17.91 -8.70 -16.28
N SER A 796 -17.87 -7.45 -15.83
CA SER A 796 -18.91 -6.84 -15.01
C SER A 796 -19.08 -5.36 -15.39
N ASN A 797 -20.10 -4.68 -14.86
CA ASN A 797 -20.36 -3.25 -15.00
C ASN A 797 -21.43 -2.81 -13.98
N GLU A 798 -21.95 -1.58 -14.10
CA GLU A 798 -22.96 -1.05 -13.16
C GLU A 798 -24.31 -1.80 -13.16
N ALA A 799 -24.53 -2.75 -14.09
CA ALA A 799 -25.76 -3.51 -14.23
C ALA A 799 -25.57 -5.03 -14.11
N VAL A 800 -24.34 -5.53 -14.09
CA VAL A 800 -24.03 -6.97 -14.10
C VAL A 800 -23.17 -7.31 -12.89
N ASP A 801 -23.48 -8.41 -12.23
CA ASP A 801 -22.72 -8.90 -11.09
C ASP A 801 -21.21 -9.03 -11.37
N ALA A 802 -20.41 -8.90 -10.32
CA ALA A 802 -18.96 -9.06 -10.35
C ALA A 802 -18.59 -10.45 -9.77
N PRO A 803 -18.32 -11.47 -10.61
CA PRO A 803 -17.94 -12.77 -10.09
C PRO A 803 -16.51 -12.75 -9.51
N MET A 804 -16.37 -13.32 -8.32
CA MET A 804 -15.10 -13.49 -7.60
C MET A 804 -14.83 -14.98 -7.36
N LEU A 805 -13.75 -15.49 -7.94
CA LEU A 805 -13.36 -16.89 -7.83
C LEU A 805 -12.48 -17.10 -6.59
N LYS A 806 -12.94 -17.97 -5.70
CA LYS A 806 -12.19 -18.43 -4.51
C LYS A 806 -12.01 -19.94 -4.52
N VAL A 807 -11.04 -20.42 -3.73
CA VAL A 807 -10.90 -21.85 -3.41
C VAL A 807 -10.89 -22.04 -1.90
N SER A 808 -11.73 -22.96 -1.41
CA SER A 808 -11.91 -23.20 0.03
C SER A 808 -11.30 -24.51 0.52
N PHE A 809 -10.75 -24.45 1.73
CA PHE A 809 -10.32 -25.60 2.51
C PHE A 809 -10.94 -25.55 3.89
N THR A 810 -11.52 -26.66 4.31
CA THR A 810 -12.23 -26.74 5.59
C THR A 810 -11.70 -27.92 6.38
N PRO A 811 -10.57 -27.79 7.11
CA PRO A 811 -10.04 -28.84 7.97
C PRO A 811 -10.99 -29.23 9.10
N ILE A 812 -10.86 -30.47 9.56
CA ILE A 812 -11.54 -30.96 10.77
C ILE A 812 -10.69 -30.57 11.98
N LEU A 813 -11.12 -29.53 12.69
CA LEU A 813 -10.49 -28.99 13.90
C LEU A 813 -11.55 -28.82 14.98
N ASN A 814 -11.16 -28.91 16.25
CA ASN A 814 -12.13 -28.85 17.36
C ASN A 814 -12.78 -27.47 17.49
N THR A 815 -12.00 -26.38 17.44
CA THR A 815 -12.48 -25.00 17.27
C THR A 815 -11.36 -24.09 16.78
N THR A 816 -11.57 -23.33 15.70
CA THR A 816 -10.73 -22.17 15.37
C THR A 816 -11.57 -20.90 15.30
N GLY A 817 -11.67 -20.16 16.40
CA GLY A 817 -12.33 -18.83 16.41
C GLY A 817 -11.47 -17.72 15.80
N LYS A 818 -10.23 -18.03 15.43
CA LYS A 818 -9.22 -17.13 14.90
C LYS A 818 -8.32 -17.86 13.90
N ALA A 819 -7.65 -17.10 13.05
CA ALA A 819 -6.58 -17.57 12.19
C ALA A 819 -5.37 -16.64 12.28
N VAL A 820 -4.21 -17.16 11.90
CA VAL A 820 -2.94 -16.43 11.92
C VAL A 820 -2.52 -16.12 10.50
N PHE A 821 -2.28 -14.85 10.22
CA PHE A 821 -1.96 -14.33 8.89
C PHE A 821 -0.55 -13.78 8.89
N GLU A 822 0.24 -14.08 7.87
CA GLU A 822 1.54 -13.46 7.69
C GLU A 822 1.39 -11.97 7.37
N VAL A 823 2.17 -11.14 8.07
CA VAL A 823 2.36 -9.71 7.76
C VAL A 823 3.87 -9.45 7.60
N PRO A 824 4.29 -8.31 7.02
CA PRO A 824 5.72 -8.02 6.87
C PRO A 824 6.48 -8.12 8.19
N PHE A 825 7.55 -8.93 8.21
CA PHE A 825 8.37 -9.27 9.38
C PHE A 825 7.61 -9.83 10.59
N GLY A 826 6.46 -10.49 10.39
CA GLY A 826 5.72 -11.06 11.52
C GLY A 826 4.41 -11.74 11.15
N TYR A 827 3.47 -11.71 12.09
CA TYR A 827 2.15 -12.29 11.94
C TYR A 827 1.09 -11.48 12.69
N ALA A 828 -0.16 -11.62 12.27
CA ALA A 828 -1.33 -11.05 12.94
C ALA A 828 -2.36 -12.16 13.23
N GLU A 829 -2.88 -12.20 14.45
CA GLU A 829 -4.05 -13.01 14.81
C GLU A 829 -5.33 -12.24 14.50
N ARG A 830 -6.20 -12.80 13.65
CA ARG A 830 -7.45 -12.15 13.23
C ARG A 830 -8.65 -13.08 13.47
N PRO A 831 -9.84 -12.51 13.76
CA PRO A 831 -11.06 -13.31 13.93
C PRO A 831 -11.43 -14.02 12.62
N GLY A 832 -11.99 -15.23 12.74
CA GLY A 832 -12.54 -15.97 11.61
C GLY A 832 -14.01 -15.60 11.34
N ASP A 833 -14.27 -14.33 11.02
CA ASP A 833 -15.62 -13.77 10.83
C ASP A 833 -16.07 -13.67 9.35
N GLY A 834 -15.23 -14.15 8.42
CA GLY A 834 -15.49 -14.13 6.98
C GLY A 834 -15.09 -12.84 6.27
N SER A 835 -14.50 -11.87 6.98
CA SER A 835 -13.96 -10.65 6.37
C SER A 835 -12.73 -10.95 5.51
N GLU A 836 -12.61 -10.26 4.37
CA GLU A 836 -11.43 -10.33 3.50
C GLU A 836 -10.28 -9.53 4.12
N VAL A 837 -9.12 -10.17 4.26
CA VAL A 837 -7.91 -9.58 4.86
C VAL A 837 -6.65 -9.98 4.09
N PRO A 838 -5.58 -9.16 4.11
CA PRO A 838 -4.36 -9.42 3.38
C PRO A 838 -3.43 -10.38 4.14
N ALA A 839 -2.78 -11.30 3.44
CA ALA A 839 -1.61 -12.02 3.94
C ALA A 839 -0.54 -12.15 2.86
N LEU A 840 0.72 -12.31 3.26
CA LEU A 840 1.82 -12.45 2.31
C LEU A 840 1.88 -13.84 1.67
N ARG A 841 2.43 -14.84 2.36
CA ARG A 841 2.72 -16.18 1.81
C ARG A 841 1.89 -17.26 2.49
N TRP A 842 1.42 -17.05 3.72
CA TRP A 842 0.71 -18.08 4.47
C TRP A 842 -0.41 -17.56 5.39
N VAL A 843 -1.41 -18.43 5.59
CA VAL A 843 -2.47 -18.31 6.59
C VAL A 843 -2.61 -19.65 7.31
N ASP A 844 -2.69 -19.63 8.64
CA ASP A 844 -2.80 -20.83 9.47
C ASP A 844 -4.11 -20.90 10.27
N LEU A 845 -4.69 -22.10 10.32
CA LEU A 845 -5.78 -22.47 11.21
C LEU A 845 -5.34 -23.67 12.04
N SER A 846 -5.24 -23.49 13.35
CA SER A 846 -4.87 -24.55 14.29
C SER A 846 -5.69 -24.48 15.57
N ASP A 847 -5.97 -25.66 16.16
CA ASP A 847 -6.66 -25.78 17.45
C ASP A 847 -5.70 -26.04 18.63
N GLY A 848 -4.38 -25.88 18.38
CA GLY A 848 -3.29 -26.12 19.33
C GLY A 848 -2.75 -27.54 19.31
N GLU A 849 -3.53 -28.53 18.86
CA GLU A 849 -3.05 -29.92 18.69
C GLU A 849 -2.77 -30.26 17.23
N TYR A 850 -3.55 -29.71 16.32
CA TYR A 850 -3.44 -29.94 14.88
C TYR A 850 -3.82 -28.69 14.11
N GLY A 851 -3.34 -28.57 12.89
CA GLY A 851 -3.62 -27.43 12.05
C GLY A 851 -3.42 -27.68 10.57
N LEU A 852 -3.82 -26.66 9.81
CA LEU A 852 -3.66 -26.57 8.37
C LEU A 852 -3.15 -25.17 8.04
N THR A 853 -1.93 -25.11 7.52
CA THR A 853 -1.44 -23.89 6.87
C THR A 853 -1.79 -23.92 5.38
N VAL A 854 -2.34 -22.83 4.86
CA VAL A 854 -2.47 -22.56 3.43
C VAL A 854 -1.31 -21.66 3.01
N LEU A 855 -0.55 -22.10 2.00
CA LEU A 855 0.61 -21.41 1.42
C LEU A 855 0.26 -20.91 0.01
N ASN A 856 0.85 -19.80 -0.43
CA ASN A 856 0.63 -19.26 -1.78
C ASN A 856 1.86 -18.55 -2.37
N ASP A 857 1.86 -18.33 -3.69
CA ASP A 857 2.94 -17.68 -4.45
C ASP A 857 2.64 -16.27 -4.98
N SER A 858 1.41 -15.76 -4.85
CA SER A 858 0.97 -14.55 -5.58
C SER A 858 -0.42 -14.01 -5.22
N LYS A 859 -1.03 -14.49 -4.13
CA LYS A 859 -2.39 -14.14 -3.71
C LYS A 859 -2.36 -13.55 -2.32
N TYR A 860 -3.00 -12.40 -2.19
CA TYR A 860 -2.95 -11.62 -0.96
C TYR A 860 -4.29 -11.59 -0.24
N GLY A 861 -5.42 -11.76 -0.93
CA GLY A 861 -6.75 -11.79 -0.35
C GLY A 861 -7.15 -13.15 0.24
N PHE A 862 -7.52 -13.15 1.52
CA PHE A 862 -7.99 -14.33 2.24
C PHE A 862 -9.19 -13.99 3.12
N ASP A 863 -10.09 -14.96 3.30
CA ASP A 863 -11.09 -14.91 4.36
C ASP A 863 -11.14 -16.23 5.13
N VAL A 864 -11.47 -16.15 6.42
CA VAL A 864 -11.65 -17.30 7.29
C VAL A 864 -13.01 -17.19 7.96
N SER A 865 -13.82 -18.24 7.87
CA SER A 865 -15.12 -18.36 8.55
C SER A 865 -15.22 -19.71 9.26
N GLY A 866 -15.17 -19.70 10.59
CA GLY A 866 -15.03 -20.91 11.39
C GLY A 866 -13.73 -21.66 11.04
N ASN A 867 -13.86 -22.93 10.66
CA ASN A 867 -12.70 -23.73 10.22
C ASN A 867 -12.50 -23.67 8.70
N THR A 868 -13.22 -22.82 7.95
CA THR A 868 -13.06 -22.70 6.50
C THR A 868 -12.15 -21.53 6.19
N VAL A 869 -11.08 -21.79 5.45
CA VAL A 869 -10.23 -20.76 4.86
C VAL A 869 -10.41 -20.72 3.36
N ARG A 870 -10.49 -19.51 2.81
CA ARG A 870 -10.58 -19.27 1.38
C ARG A 870 -9.43 -18.39 0.92
N ILE A 871 -8.79 -18.80 -0.17
CA ILE A 871 -7.96 -17.93 -0.99
C ILE A 871 -8.85 -17.29 -2.05
N THR A 872 -8.76 -15.98 -2.21
CA THR A 872 -9.33 -15.29 -3.35
C THR A 872 -8.35 -15.39 -4.52
N LEU A 873 -8.75 -16.06 -5.60
CA LEU A 873 -7.90 -16.32 -6.76
C LEU A 873 -7.96 -15.21 -7.79
N LEU A 874 -9.18 -14.78 -8.13
CA LEU A 874 -9.46 -13.72 -9.10
C LEU A 874 -10.75 -13.00 -8.69
N ARG A 875 -10.84 -11.71 -9.03
CA ARG A 875 -12.03 -10.90 -8.77
C ARG A 875 -12.32 -10.01 -9.97
N THR A 876 -13.52 -10.12 -10.50
CA THR A 876 -13.94 -9.25 -11.61
C THR A 876 -14.32 -7.88 -11.05
N SER A 877 -13.48 -6.87 -11.22
CA SER A 877 -13.88 -5.46 -11.05
C SER A 877 -14.06 -4.80 -12.42
N TYR A 878 -14.62 -3.58 -12.46
CA TYR A 878 -14.99 -2.89 -13.70
C TYR A 878 -14.83 -1.36 -13.65
N SER A 879 -14.39 -0.82 -12.51
CA SER A 879 -14.16 0.60 -12.32
C SER A 879 -12.91 0.78 -11.44
N PRO A 880 -11.86 1.43 -11.96
CA PRO A 880 -11.85 2.22 -13.20
C PRO A 880 -11.41 1.42 -14.45
N ASP A 881 -10.80 0.24 -14.30
CA ASP A 881 -10.51 -0.67 -15.41
C ASP A 881 -11.74 -1.56 -15.70
N PRO A 882 -12.30 -1.57 -16.92
CA PRO A 882 -13.42 -2.43 -17.29
C PRO A 882 -13.06 -3.93 -17.45
N ASN A 883 -11.78 -4.29 -17.61
CA ASN A 883 -11.34 -5.66 -17.87
C ASN A 883 -10.03 -6.06 -17.14
N PRO A 884 -9.89 -5.81 -15.83
CA PRO A 884 -8.60 -5.89 -15.11
C PRO A 884 -7.98 -7.28 -15.08
N ASP A 885 -8.80 -8.32 -14.92
CA ASP A 885 -8.37 -9.70 -14.73
C ASP A 885 -8.78 -10.64 -15.88
N GLN A 886 -9.20 -10.11 -17.04
CA GLN A 886 -9.48 -10.95 -18.20
C GLN A 886 -8.18 -11.52 -18.79
N GLY A 887 -8.18 -12.84 -19.02
CA GLY A 887 -7.07 -13.54 -19.66
C GLY A 887 -6.60 -14.77 -18.89
N SER A 888 -5.33 -15.13 -19.11
CA SER A 888 -4.72 -16.34 -18.58
C SER A 888 -3.96 -16.07 -17.29
N HIS A 889 -4.30 -16.81 -16.24
CA HIS A 889 -3.69 -16.70 -14.92
C HIS A 889 -3.08 -18.02 -14.49
N LYS A 890 -1.93 -17.94 -13.83
CA LYS A 890 -1.26 -19.08 -13.19
C LYS A 890 -1.07 -18.80 -11.71
N VAL A 891 -1.58 -19.69 -10.88
CA VAL A 891 -1.55 -19.58 -9.42
C VAL A 891 -1.02 -20.87 -8.82
N LEU A 892 -0.07 -20.74 -7.90
CA LEU A 892 0.40 -21.83 -7.07
C LEU A 892 -0.01 -21.57 -5.62
N TYR A 893 -0.75 -22.53 -5.06
CA TYR A 893 -1.00 -22.59 -3.63
C TYR A 893 -0.79 -24.02 -3.13
N ALA A 894 -0.60 -24.17 -1.84
CA ALA A 894 -0.40 -25.47 -1.22
C ALA A 894 -1.12 -25.54 0.12
N ILE A 895 -1.44 -26.77 0.54
CA ILE A 895 -1.87 -27.03 1.91
C ILE A 895 -0.78 -27.82 2.63
N TYR A 896 -0.58 -27.47 3.89
CA TYR A 896 0.40 -28.07 4.77
C TYR A 896 -0.30 -28.47 6.08
N PRO A 897 -0.82 -29.71 6.17
CA PRO A 897 -1.32 -30.26 7.42
C PRO A 897 -0.17 -30.53 8.40
N HIS A 898 -0.34 -30.15 9.65
CA HIS A 898 0.70 -30.28 10.67
C HIS A 898 0.12 -30.56 12.07
N THR A 899 0.96 -31.11 12.93
CA THR A 899 0.72 -31.20 14.38
C THR A 899 1.02 -29.87 15.05
N GLY A 900 0.37 -29.58 16.17
CA GLY A 900 0.56 -28.34 16.94
C GLY A 900 0.00 -27.09 16.25
N ASP A 901 0.58 -25.95 16.57
CA ASP A 901 0.26 -24.64 15.99
C ASP A 901 1.26 -24.23 14.88
N TRP A 902 1.01 -23.10 14.23
CA TRP A 902 1.88 -22.52 13.20
C TRP A 902 3.35 -22.32 13.62
N ARG A 903 3.62 -22.13 14.93
CA ARG A 903 4.99 -21.96 15.45
C ARG A 903 5.73 -23.29 15.36
N SER A 904 5.17 -24.34 15.95
CA SER A 904 5.74 -25.69 15.89
C SER A 904 5.81 -26.23 14.46
N ALA A 905 4.87 -25.83 13.61
CA ALA A 905 4.81 -26.20 12.20
C ALA A 905 5.84 -25.46 11.33
N LEU A 906 6.42 -24.37 11.83
CA LEU A 906 7.29 -23.44 11.11
C LEU A 906 6.60 -22.91 9.84
N SER A 907 5.31 -22.55 9.93
CA SER A 907 4.51 -22.13 8.78
C SER A 907 5.15 -20.99 7.99
N PHE A 908 5.83 -20.08 8.68
CA PHE A 908 6.63 -19.01 8.07
C PHE A 908 7.75 -19.56 7.18
N ARG A 909 8.53 -20.56 7.62
CA ARG A 909 9.56 -21.21 6.78
C ARG A 909 8.95 -21.88 5.55
N ARG A 910 7.80 -22.55 5.70
CA ARG A 910 7.09 -23.18 4.59
C ARG A 910 6.59 -22.15 3.56
N GLY A 911 6.17 -20.97 4.01
CA GLY A 911 5.85 -19.83 3.15
C GLY A 911 7.05 -19.38 2.31
N TYR A 912 8.22 -19.24 2.93
CA TYR A 912 9.47 -18.93 2.22
C TYR A 912 9.88 -20.03 1.24
N GLU A 913 9.78 -21.30 1.63
CA GLU A 913 10.19 -22.45 0.80
C GLU A 913 9.41 -22.52 -0.52
N LEU A 914 8.09 -22.31 -0.46
CA LEU A 914 7.24 -22.28 -1.66
C LEU A 914 7.60 -21.12 -2.58
N ASN A 915 7.94 -19.96 -2.00
CA ASN A 915 8.22 -18.74 -2.76
C ASN A 915 9.65 -18.70 -3.30
N HIS A 916 10.62 -19.29 -2.61
CA HIS A 916 12.02 -19.44 -3.01
C HIS A 916 12.34 -20.94 -3.25
N PRO A 917 11.88 -21.60 -4.33
CA PRO A 917 12.26 -22.97 -4.69
C PRO A 917 13.78 -23.13 -4.86
N LEU A 918 14.24 -24.37 -4.90
CA LEU A 918 15.65 -24.69 -5.16
C LEU A 918 16.03 -24.25 -6.58
N GLU A 919 17.14 -23.53 -6.70
CA GLU A 919 17.71 -23.14 -8.00
C GLU A 919 18.61 -24.27 -8.49
N ALA A 920 18.46 -24.71 -9.73
CA ALA A 920 19.19 -25.86 -10.26
C ALA A 920 19.78 -25.60 -11.64
N MET A 921 21.04 -25.98 -11.82
CA MET A 921 21.77 -25.78 -13.07
C MET A 921 22.58 -27.03 -13.44
N PRO A 922 22.39 -27.58 -14.66
CA PRO A 922 23.18 -28.70 -15.13
C PRO A 922 24.55 -28.24 -15.64
N ILE A 923 25.59 -29.01 -15.35
CA ILE A 923 26.96 -28.74 -15.76
C ILE A 923 27.28 -29.61 -16.97
N LEU A 924 27.16 -29.04 -18.17
CA LEU A 924 27.30 -29.79 -19.42
C LEU A 924 28.75 -30.10 -19.80
N LYS A 925 29.73 -29.36 -19.24
CA LYS A 925 31.17 -29.52 -19.52
C LYS A 925 31.97 -29.60 -18.21
N PRO A 926 31.74 -30.62 -17.36
CA PRO A 926 32.34 -30.69 -16.03
C PRO A 926 33.87 -30.79 -16.07
N SER A 927 34.45 -31.45 -17.07
CA SER A 927 35.90 -31.57 -17.25
C SER A 927 36.63 -30.26 -17.54
N GLN A 928 35.90 -29.19 -17.87
CA GLN A 928 36.47 -27.85 -18.08
C GLN A 928 36.52 -27.04 -16.78
N VAL A 929 35.92 -27.54 -15.70
CA VAL A 929 35.88 -26.89 -14.40
C VAL A 929 36.92 -27.53 -13.47
N ARG A 930 37.76 -26.71 -12.84
CA ARG A 930 38.82 -27.16 -11.90
C ARG A 930 38.71 -26.50 -10.54
N GLY A 931 37.48 -26.34 -10.05
CA GLY A 931 37.20 -25.77 -8.74
C GLY A 931 37.73 -26.65 -7.60
N GLY A 932 37.93 -26.04 -6.43
CA GLY A 932 38.43 -26.72 -5.22
C GLY A 932 37.38 -26.93 -4.14
N ARG A 933 36.17 -26.38 -4.28
CA ARG A 933 35.10 -26.53 -3.29
C ARG A 933 34.48 -27.93 -3.34
N PRO A 934 34.00 -28.45 -2.20
CA PRO A 934 33.36 -29.77 -2.15
C PRO A 934 32.05 -29.81 -2.93
N ASP A 935 31.54 -31.02 -3.17
CA ASP A 935 30.24 -31.25 -3.83
C ASP A 935 29.04 -30.72 -3.01
N SER A 936 29.19 -30.44 -1.72
CA SER A 936 28.15 -29.90 -0.83
C SER A 936 28.73 -28.93 0.19
N MET A 937 28.11 -27.78 0.38
CA MET A 937 28.58 -26.74 1.32
C MET A 937 27.44 -25.83 1.79
N SER A 938 27.49 -25.44 3.06
CA SER A 938 26.64 -24.41 3.70
C SER A 938 27.42 -23.09 3.78
N PHE A 939 26.83 -21.96 3.35
CA PHE A 939 27.47 -20.64 3.55
C PHE A 939 27.00 -19.92 4.80
N LEU A 940 25.78 -20.18 5.26
CA LEU A 940 25.23 -19.57 6.47
C LEU A 940 24.16 -20.45 7.10
N GLU A 941 24.30 -20.70 8.39
CA GLU A 941 23.29 -21.34 9.24
C GLU A 941 22.80 -20.38 10.31
N ALA A 942 21.49 -20.39 10.58
CA ALA A 942 20.88 -19.64 11.66
C ALA A 942 20.07 -20.56 12.58
N GLU A 943 20.39 -20.53 13.87
CA GLU A 943 19.72 -21.28 14.94
C GLU A 943 19.27 -20.32 16.05
N PRO A 944 18.17 -20.59 16.77
CA PRO A 944 17.19 -21.66 16.56
C PRO A 944 16.23 -21.39 15.38
N GLU A 945 15.28 -22.29 15.14
CA GLU A 945 14.45 -22.30 13.92
C GLU A 945 13.57 -21.06 13.71
N ASN A 946 13.31 -20.29 14.76
CA ASN A 946 12.55 -19.05 14.68
C ASN A 946 13.35 -17.84 14.19
N VAL A 947 14.64 -18.00 13.89
CA VAL A 947 15.46 -16.96 13.26
C VAL A 947 15.38 -17.10 11.74
N VAL A 948 14.97 -16.04 11.07
CA VAL A 948 14.81 -16.00 9.61
C VAL A 948 15.71 -14.91 9.04
N VAL A 949 16.70 -15.30 8.22
CA VAL A 949 17.55 -14.38 7.45
C VAL A 949 16.83 -13.98 6.16
N THR A 950 16.49 -12.70 6.05
CA THR A 950 15.73 -12.15 4.91
C THR A 950 16.64 -11.52 3.85
N CYS A 951 17.83 -11.05 4.24
CA CYS A 951 18.77 -10.39 3.33
C CYS A 951 20.21 -10.83 3.57
N LEU A 952 20.91 -11.06 2.45
CA LEU A 952 22.37 -11.08 2.37
C LEU A 952 22.74 -10.33 1.09
N LYS A 953 23.30 -9.12 1.23
CA LYS A 953 23.66 -8.27 0.09
C LYS A 953 24.95 -7.51 0.35
N LYS A 954 25.56 -6.87 -0.65
CA LYS A 954 26.61 -5.87 -0.37
C LYS A 954 26.04 -4.56 0.16
N ALA A 955 26.77 -3.90 1.06
CA ALA A 955 26.44 -2.57 1.55
C ALA A 955 26.42 -1.56 0.40
N GLU A 956 25.62 -0.51 0.50
CA GLU A 956 25.53 0.51 -0.56
C GLU A 956 26.84 1.30 -0.71
N ASP A 957 27.54 1.57 0.41
CA ASP A 957 28.72 2.45 0.48
C ASP A 957 30.07 1.74 0.68
N SER A 958 30.08 0.42 0.81
CA SER A 958 31.31 -0.34 1.03
C SER A 958 31.22 -1.76 0.47
N GLU A 959 32.34 -2.49 0.47
CA GLU A 959 32.37 -3.91 0.08
C GLU A 959 31.96 -4.85 1.22
N ASP A 960 31.56 -4.28 2.38
CA ASP A 960 31.00 -5.04 3.49
C ASP A 960 29.68 -5.70 3.08
N THR A 961 29.31 -6.75 3.81
CA THR A 961 28.09 -7.51 3.56
C THR A 961 27.02 -7.13 4.59
N ILE A 962 25.81 -6.85 4.14
CA ILE A 962 24.65 -6.59 4.98
C ILE A 962 23.87 -7.89 5.14
N LEU A 963 23.72 -8.31 6.39
CA LEU A 963 22.91 -9.45 6.80
C LEU A 963 21.70 -8.93 7.59
N ARG A 964 20.49 -9.34 7.21
CA ARG A 964 19.27 -9.00 7.96
C ARG A 964 18.51 -10.23 8.35
N LEU A 965 17.99 -10.21 9.56
CA LEU A 965 17.19 -11.28 10.12
C LEU A 965 16.09 -10.75 11.02
N TYR A 966 15.09 -11.58 11.26
CA TYR A 966 14.06 -11.31 12.25
C TYR A 966 13.69 -12.55 13.06
N GLU A 967 13.13 -12.33 14.24
CA GLU A 967 12.52 -13.36 15.08
C GLU A 967 11.08 -13.59 14.65
N ALA A 968 10.68 -14.82 14.30
CA ALA A 968 9.40 -15.08 13.63
C ALA A 968 8.26 -15.57 14.54
N MET A 969 8.52 -15.93 15.81
CA MET A 969 7.55 -16.59 16.69
C MET A 969 6.96 -15.69 17.79
N GLY A 970 7.48 -14.47 17.97
CA GLY A 970 7.04 -13.53 18.98
C GLY A 970 7.59 -13.82 20.38
N ARG A 971 8.86 -14.25 20.48
CA ARG A 971 9.52 -14.54 21.77
C ARG A 971 10.97 -14.05 21.81
N GLU A 972 11.47 -13.75 23.00
CA GLU A 972 12.91 -13.49 23.17
C GLU A 972 13.74 -14.70 22.74
N THR A 973 14.80 -14.45 21.97
CA THR A 973 15.59 -15.50 21.33
C THR A 973 17.08 -15.16 21.38
N GLU A 974 17.89 -16.11 21.83
CA GLU A 974 19.33 -16.07 21.59
C GLU A 974 19.62 -16.84 20.30
N ALA A 975 20.14 -16.14 19.30
CA ALA A 975 20.39 -16.66 17.97
C ALA A 975 21.89 -16.87 17.77
N THR A 976 22.26 -17.99 17.15
CA THR A 976 23.63 -18.28 16.70
C THR A 976 23.66 -18.35 15.19
N LEU A 977 24.52 -17.54 14.58
CA LEU A 977 24.83 -17.55 13.16
C LEU A 977 26.16 -18.25 12.95
N ARG A 978 26.23 -19.23 12.03
CA ARG A 978 27.46 -19.93 11.67
C ARG A 978 27.80 -19.63 10.22
N PHE A 979 28.97 -19.06 9.98
CA PHE A 979 29.41 -18.64 8.65
C PHE A 979 30.31 -19.70 8.02
N GLY A 980 29.98 -20.10 6.79
CA GLY A 980 30.83 -20.93 5.92
C GLY A 980 31.86 -20.11 5.12
N PHE A 981 31.95 -18.81 5.40
CA PHE A 981 32.92 -17.87 4.85
C PHE A 981 33.53 -17.04 5.98
N ASP A 982 34.70 -16.45 5.74
CA ASP A 982 35.43 -15.72 6.77
C ASP A 982 34.80 -14.34 7.04
N VAL A 983 34.44 -14.12 8.30
CA VAL A 983 33.85 -12.87 8.81
C VAL A 983 34.76 -12.34 9.91
N LYS A 984 35.41 -11.22 9.64
CA LYS A 984 36.39 -10.60 10.54
C LYS A 984 35.76 -9.79 11.65
N GLU A 985 34.62 -9.17 11.35
CA GLU A 985 33.94 -8.24 12.25
C GLU A 985 32.46 -8.18 11.89
N ALA A 986 31.59 -8.01 12.89
CA ALA A 986 30.19 -7.69 12.70
C ALA A 986 29.82 -6.43 13.49
N GLN A 987 28.90 -5.62 12.99
CA GLN A 987 28.38 -4.46 13.71
C GLN A 987 26.89 -4.30 13.45
N GLU A 988 26.11 -3.98 14.49
CA GLU A 988 24.69 -3.65 14.30
C GLU A 988 24.51 -2.30 13.60
N VAL A 989 23.72 -2.32 12.54
CA VAL A 989 23.35 -1.16 11.73
C VAL A 989 21.83 -1.02 11.65
N ASP A 990 21.37 0.18 11.33
CA ASP A 990 19.97 0.46 11.06
C ASP A 990 19.58 -0.06 9.64
N LEU A 991 18.31 0.07 9.24
CA LEU A 991 17.82 -0.41 7.95
C LEU A 991 18.43 0.36 6.77
N THR A 992 19.00 1.55 7.02
CA THR A 992 19.74 2.39 6.07
C THR A 992 21.26 2.17 6.13
N GLU A 993 21.69 1.11 6.85
CA GLU A 993 23.08 0.66 6.96
C GLU A 993 24.00 1.59 7.77
N LYS A 994 23.42 2.51 8.55
CA LYS A 994 24.17 3.38 9.46
C LYS A 994 24.47 2.64 10.77
N PRO A 995 25.69 2.71 11.32
CA PRO A 995 26.03 2.11 12.61
C PRO A 995 25.16 2.61 13.77
N ILE A 996 24.59 1.68 14.55
CA ILE A 996 23.80 2.00 15.75
C ILE A 996 24.21 1.21 17.00
N GLY A 997 25.01 0.16 16.83
CA GLY A 997 25.51 -0.67 17.94
C GLY A 997 27.02 -0.79 17.97
N GLU A 998 27.50 -1.40 19.06
CA GLU A 998 28.90 -1.75 19.22
C GLU A 998 29.31 -2.87 18.24
N LYS A 999 30.62 -3.02 18.07
CA LYS A 999 31.19 -4.14 17.31
C LYS A 999 30.91 -5.45 18.06
N LEU A 1000 30.46 -6.45 17.32
CA LEU A 1000 30.19 -7.79 17.81
C LEU A 1000 31.36 -8.70 17.45
N THR A 1001 31.76 -9.54 18.41
CA THR A 1001 32.83 -10.51 18.21
C THR A 1001 32.31 -11.71 17.42
N VAL A 1002 33.07 -12.12 16.42
CA VAL A 1002 32.89 -13.40 15.71
C VAL A 1002 33.98 -14.35 16.19
N GLU A 1003 33.59 -15.46 16.81
CA GLU A 1003 34.51 -16.46 17.37
C GLU A 1003 34.33 -17.78 16.61
N ASP A 1004 35.41 -18.33 16.06
CA ASP A 1004 35.41 -19.58 15.30
C ASP A 1004 34.32 -19.65 14.21
N GLY A 1005 34.10 -18.53 13.49
CA GLY A 1005 33.08 -18.40 12.45
C GLY A 1005 31.63 -18.36 12.98
N ARG A 1006 31.44 -18.08 14.27
CA ARG A 1006 30.14 -18.02 14.93
C ARG A 1006 29.88 -16.64 15.51
N LEU A 1007 28.63 -16.20 15.41
CA LEU A 1007 28.15 -14.96 15.99
C LEU A 1007 26.87 -15.22 16.78
N THR A 1008 26.89 -14.92 18.08
CA THR A 1008 25.72 -15.03 18.95
C THR A 1008 25.11 -13.65 19.19
N ILE A 1009 23.81 -13.52 18.99
CA ILE A 1009 23.05 -12.26 19.16
C ILE A 1009 21.75 -12.54 19.92
N LYS A 1010 21.20 -11.50 20.55
CA LYS A 1010 19.88 -11.56 21.20
C LYS A 1010 18.85 -10.81 20.36
N LEU A 1011 17.66 -11.37 20.28
CA LEU A 1011 16.51 -10.81 19.56
C LEU A 1011 15.32 -10.72 20.52
N LYS A 1012 14.64 -9.58 20.48
CA LYS A 1012 13.32 -9.42 21.11
C LYS A 1012 12.22 -10.08 20.24
N PRO A 1013 11.01 -10.30 20.80
CA PRO A 1013 9.87 -10.79 20.04
C PRO A 1013 9.64 -10.00 18.74
N LEU A 1014 9.63 -10.66 17.59
CA LEU A 1014 9.44 -10.02 16.28
C LEU A 1014 10.46 -8.92 15.91
N GLU A 1015 11.64 -8.90 16.55
CA GLU A 1015 12.65 -7.89 16.26
C GLU A 1015 13.34 -8.14 14.90
N ILE A 1016 13.40 -7.09 14.08
CA ILE A 1016 14.27 -7.01 12.90
C ILE A 1016 15.67 -6.56 13.36
N LYS A 1017 16.71 -7.32 13.04
CA LYS A 1017 18.11 -6.94 13.31
C LYS A 1017 18.92 -6.96 12.01
N THR A 1018 19.72 -5.90 11.81
CA THR A 1018 20.58 -5.75 10.64
C THR A 1018 22.03 -5.65 11.09
N LEU A 1019 22.89 -6.45 10.47
CA LEU A 1019 24.31 -6.54 10.77
C LEU A 1019 25.12 -6.20 9.52
N LYS A 1020 26.15 -5.38 9.69
CA LYS A 1020 27.19 -5.14 8.70
C LYS A 1020 28.38 -6.04 9.02
N LEU A 1021 28.74 -6.90 8.09
CA LEU A 1021 29.78 -7.91 8.21
C LEU A 1021 30.98 -7.52 7.35
N LYS A 1022 32.15 -7.44 7.98
CA LYS A 1022 33.41 -7.27 7.27
C LYS A 1022 33.92 -8.64 6.85
N THR A 1023 33.85 -8.93 5.56
CA THR A 1023 34.33 -10.17 4.94
C THR A 1023 35.76 -10.01 4.41
N SER A 1024 36.50 -11.10 4.22
CA SER A 1024 37.88 -11.08 3.71
C SER A 1024 38.00 -10.81 2.22
#